data_AF-A0A8S9B8A6-F1
#
_entry.id   AF-A0A8S9B8A6-F1
#
_cell.length_a   1.000
_cell.length_b   1.000
_cell.length_c   1.000
_cell.angle_alpha   90.00
_cell.angle_beta   90.00
_cell.angle_gamma   90.00
#
_symmetry.space_group_name_H-M   'P 1'
#
loop_
_entity.id
_entity.type
_entity.pdbx_description
1 polymer ?
#
loop_
_entity_poly.entity_id
_entity_poly.type
_entity_poly.pdbx_seq_one_letter_code
_entity_poly.pdbx_strand_id
1 'polypeptide(L)'
;MMEVVNLFGRDGLSQHVPAEIPRAGLVVSTILTMCTFAVLAVCLTRRIQSTKEWSKIPLTKWLILAIYSDSIVFIFTTAVLENGFGLNSSLAQVLIYYFLVEKVVIPYCIVVILNFVYRIAYFRPDGTCMIGMKARAMLPLIIFDAIVNLYLTLLFVLPLRTLYSYKNSPNSTLRVVALRSFVGSLATLASSVVNLTVLMVLRGEAAWICLMCCNADILFSVLVLHWVTSKDSNRNQSSDHSVSLQHVSAKRNTNVDSHSDPRSPISVPGKMETFGGGFGNKGLRVMGMEDATVTTHISAREMQKGADVDEEEIYGLELGGGGKLREGVEKLHVTEIYVFLLSFLSLQVLAQNTTFDPLQYVNQLIGTNNGGNVFAGATLPYGMAKAVADVDGQNTGGFATDGSNVTGFSHMHDSGTGGNPSLGNFPLFPQFCLDDVVDNCNFLRAARATPYVNDSVVATPGYFRLDLVSGVTAEMTVSEHAALYHFTFPANRTTSNGTALSPLMLLDLTDLNASRQNATIIVDEKTGRMMGNGTFLPSFGDGSFILHFCADFQGTSVKDNGIWVNNRAGTEPKELFVTRGINLFYIEAGAWIRFNPTEKNEISARVGVSFISAEKACQNAEKEIPGSNWDFNGLKTNAENAWREKLKGVTIEAGGADESLVTNFYSSMYRTMMSPQNYTGENPLWNSTEPYYDSFYCMWDAFRSQLPFLTIVDPNTLSEMVRSLLDTYVHLGWLPDCRMSLCKGFTQGGSNADNVLADGYVKNLTGHVPIDWNLALQAMINDAENEPLDWSNEGRGGLQSWKRLNYIPYLDYDYLGFGTNSRSISRTLEYSYNDYCISTLSKALGLSSYTTYLSRSSNWQNLFKSDTRSFINGNDTGFTGFLQPKYLNGSWGYQDPILCSPLSGFCSLTSNPQETFEDSIWEYQFFVPHDIATLIKQVGGPDAFISRLNFLHESGLTDIGNEPSFLTVFLYHYAGRPALSADRVRTYIPSFFNTSTTGLPGNDDTGAMASFTAFCLSGLFPNPGQNVYFITPPFFESISFTHPQNGKVAMIRNVGFDPHQDLYIQSATLDGKNYPRSWIGHEFFSQGWTLELTLGKEQSEWGTKEEDLPPSVSTNAASMML
;
A
#
# COMPACT_ATOMS: atom_id res chain seq x y z
N MET A 1 -19.48 7.23 -57.96
CA MET A 1 -18.96 5.85 -58.07
C MET A 1 -20.03 4.88 -57.57
N MET A 2 -21.15 4.84 -58.29
CA MET A 2 -22.24 3.87 -58.16
C MET A 2 -22.44 3.26 -59.56
N GLU A 3 -23.20 2.18 -59.69
CA GLU A 3 -23.46 1.46 -60.97
C GLU A 3 -22.21 0.86 -61.67
N VAL A 4 -21.62 -0.19 -61.06
CA VAL A 4 -20.85 -1.21 -61.79
C VAL A 4 -21.13 -2.61 -61.24
N VAL A 5 -21.09 -2.77 -59.91
CA VAL A 5 -21.09 -4.09 -59.24
C VAL A 5 -22.52 -4.60 -59.01
N ASN A 6 -23.29 -4.82 -60.08
CA ASN A 6 -24.61 -5.46 -60.00
C ASN A 6 -24.93 -6.36 -61.22
N LEU A 7 -23.90 -7.03 -61.74
CA LEU A 7 -24.00 -8.08 -62.77
C LEU A 7 -23.13 -9.28 -62.33
N PHE A 8 -23.52 -10.48 -62.75
CA PHE A 8 -22.98 -11.78 -62.31
C PHE A 8 -23.26 -12.13 -60.84
N GLY A 9 -24.48 -12.58 -60.57
CA GLY A 9 -24.85 -13.23 -59.30
C GLY A 9 -24.64 -14.75 -59.32
N ARG A 10 -24.91 -15.37 -58.15
CA ARG A 10 -25.17 -16.80 -57.90
C ARG A 10 -24.49 -17.83 -58.82
N ASP A 11 -23.55 -18.57 -58.25
CA ASP A 11 -23.80 -20.01 -58.08
C ASP A 11 -23.18 -20.54 -56.77
N GLY A 12 -23.59 -21.74 -56.35
CA GLY A 12 -23.53 -22.18 -54.95
C GLY A 12 -22.14 -22.23 -54.28
N LEU A 13 -21.98 -21.44 -53.20
CA LEU A 13 -21.03 -21.71 -52.12
C LEU A 13 -21.81 -21.81 -50.80
N SER A 14 -21.71 -22.96 -50.13
CA SER A 14 -22.31 -23.19 -48.82
C SER A 14 -21.63 -22.34 -47.75
N GLN A 15 -22.41 -21.80 -46.81
CA GLN A 15 -21.88 -21.13 -45.62
C GLN A 15 -21.01 -22.11 -44.82
N HIS A 16 -19.70 -21.92 -44.88
CA HIS A 16 -18.76 -22.64 -44.02
C HIS A 16 -18.74 -21.93 -42.67
N VAL A 17 -19.51 -22.45 -41.71
CA VAL A 17 -19.45 -22.03 -40.32
C VAL A 17 -18.05 -22.32 -39.78
N PRO A 18 -17.37 -21.37 -39.11
CA PRO A 18 -16.11 -21.66 -38.42
C PRO A 18 -16.36 -22.69 -37.31
N ALA A 19 -15.69 -23.85 -37.38
CA ALA A 19 -15.72 -24.81 -36.29
C ALA A 19 -14.79 -24.35 -35.16
N GLU A 20 -15.23 -24.49 -33.91
CA GLU A 20 -14.43 -24.14 -32.75
C GLU A 20 -13.13 -24.96 -32.68
N ILE A 21 -12.07 -24.34 -32.15
CA ILE A 21 -10.78 -24.99 -31.94
C ILE A 21 -10.97 -26.09 -30.88
N PRO A 22 -10.66 -27.38 -31.17
CA PRO A 22 -10.77 -28.44 -30.19
C PRO A 22 -9.90 -28.13 -28.97
N ARG A 23 -10.48 -28.17 -27.76
CA ARG A 23 -9.78 -27.76 -26.52
C ARG A 23 -8.43 -28.45 -26.31
N ALA A 24 -8.28 -29.71 -26.75
CA ALA A 24 -7.01 -30.42 -26.74
C ALA A 24 -5.93 -29.76 -27.63
N GLY A 25 -6.30 -29.23 -28.79
CA GLY A 25 -5.40 -28.48 -29.67
C GLY A 25 -5.00 -27.13 -29.06
N LEU A 26 -5.95 -26.43 -28.41
CA LEU A 26 -5.65 -25.20 -27.67
C LEU A 26 -4.65 -25.47 -26.53
N VAL A 27 -4.92 -26.48 -25.69
CA VAL A 27 -4.04 -26.89 -24.58
C VAL A 27 -2.65 -27.31 -25.08
N VAL A 28 -2.54 -28.10 -26.14
CA VAL A 28 -1.24 -28.48 -26.72
C VAL A 28 -0.49 -27.27 -27.29
N SER A 29 -1.20 -26.31 -27.92
CA SER A 29 -0.59 -25.06 -28.39
C SER A 29 -0.05 -24.23 -27.24
N THR A 30 -0.84 -24.01 -26.17
CA THR A 30 -0.42 -23.27 -24.97
C THR A 30 0.74 -23.94 -24.25
N ILE A 31 0.76 -25.28 -24.16
CA ILE A 31 1.92 -26.01 -23.60
C ILE A 31 3.17 -25.80 -24.47
N LEU A 32 3.05 -25.85 -25.80
CA LEU A 32 4.17 -25.61 -26.70
C LEU A 32 4.71 -24.17 -26.64
N THR A 33 3.84 -23.15 -26.54
CA THR A 33 4.28 -21.75 -26.38
C THR A 33 4.91 -21.51 -25.01
N MET A 34 4.34 -22.05 -23.93
CA MET A 34 4.93 -22.01 -22.58
C MET A 34 6.31 -22.67 -22.53
N CYS A 35 6.46 -23.87 -23.10
CA CYS A 35 7.76 -24.56 -23.20
C CYS A 35 8.76 -23.76 -24.05
N THR A 36 8.33 -23.17 -25.16
CA THR A 36 9.19 -22.36 -26.03
C THR A 36 9.66 -21.09 -25.31
N PHE A 37 8.76 -20.39 -24.62
CA PHE A 37 9.08 -19.23 -23.79
C PHE A 37 10.07 -19.59 -22.67
N ALA A 38 9.84 -20.69 -21.95
CA ALA A 38 10.74 -21.17 -20.90
C ALA A 38 12.15 -21.49 -21.43
N VAL A 39 12.25 -22.14 -22.61
CA VAL A 39 13.55 -22.42 -23.25
C VAL A 39 14.25 -21.13 -23.70
N LEU A 40 13.52 -20.17 -24.27
CA LEU A 40 14.08 -18.86 -24.65
C LEU A 40 14.55 -18.07 -23.43
N ALA A 41 13.76 -18.03 -22.35
CA ALA A 41 14.12 -17.38 -21.09
C ALA A 41 15.37 -18.01 -20.47
N VAL A 42 15.46 -19.35 -20.38
CA VAL A 42 16.67 -20.04 -19.90
C VAL A 42 17.88 -19.76 -20.80
N CYS A 43 17.71 -19.70 -22.11
CA CYS A 43 18.79 -19.35 -23.04
C CYS A 43 19.26 -17.89 -22.88
N LEU A 44 18.34 -16.95 -22.68
CA LEU A 44 18.63 -15.54 -22.44
C LEU A 44 19.34 -15.36 -21.09
N THR A 45 18.75 -15.85 -20.00
CA THR A 45 19.31 -15.77 -18.63
C THR A 45 20.71 -16.36 -18.56
N ARG A 46 20.99 -17.51 -19.19
CA ARG A 46 22.36 -18.07 -19.22
C ARG A 46 23.35 -17.23 -20.05
N ARG A 47 22.89 -16.48 -21.06
CA ARG A 47 23.75 -15.53 -21.81
C ARG A 47 23.97 -14.23 -21.03
N ILE A 48 22.96 -13.73 -20.31
CA ILE A 48 23.04 -12.60 -19.37
C ILE A 48 24.05 -12.93 -18.26
N GLN A 49 23.87 -14.04 -17.53
CA GLN A 49 24.77 -14.51 -16.47
C GLN A 49 26.21 -14.77 -16.96
N SER A 50 26.43 -15.08 -18.24
CA SER A 50 27.78 -15.23 -18.83
C SER A 50 28.52 -13.91 -19.06
N THR A 51 27.89 -12.76 -18.78
CA THR A 51 28.38 -11.43 -19.14
C THR A 51 28.65 -10.60 -17.88
N LYS A 52 29.91 -10.62 -17.43
CA LYS A 52 30.35 -10.01 -16.16
C LYS A 52 30.64 -8.50 -16.22
N GLU A 53 30.86 -7.94 -17.42
CA GLU A 53 31.13 -6.52 -17.62
C GLU A 53 30.29 -6.01 -18.81
N TRP A 54 29.27 -5.20 -18.52
CA TRP A 54 28.28 -4.76 -19.52
C TRP A 54 28.80 -3.63 -20.42
N SER A 55 29.67 -2.77 -19.89
CA SER A 55 30.30 -1.66 -20.62
C SER A 55 31.31 -2.07 -21.70
N LYS A 56 31.66 -3.37 -21.80
CA LYS A 56 32.63 -3.90 -22.78
C LYS A 56 32.05 -4.98 -23.71
N ILE A 57 30.71 -5.09 -23.79
CA ILE A 57 30.03 -6.04 -24.67
C ILE A 57 30.24 -5.63 -26.15
N PRO A 58 30.80 -6.52 -27.01
CA PRO A 58 30.89 -6.25 -28.45
C PRO A 58 29.51 -6.15 -29.10
N LEU A 59 29.35 -5.29 -30.12
CA LEU A 59 28.08 -5.04 -30.80
C LEU A 59 27.36 -6.31 -31.29
N THR A 60 28.10 -7.37 -31.65
CA THR A 60 27.52 -8.67 -32.04
C THR A 60 26.82 -9.41 -30.90
N LYS A 61 27.28 -9.25 -29.65
CA LYS A 61 26.57 -9.76 -28.47
C LYS A 61 25.31 -8.92 -28.19
N TRP A 62 25.37 -7.60 -28.34
CA TRP A 62 24.20 -6.72 -28.23
C TRP A 62 23.12 -7.09 -29.26
N LEU A 63 23.50 -7.31 -30.52
CA LEU A 63 22.60 -7.82 -31.56
C LEU A 63 21.97 -9.18 -31.20
N ILE A 64 22.73 -10.11 -30.64
CA ILE A 64 22.19 -11.41 -30.21
C ILE A 64 21.20 -11.24 -29.03
N LEU A 65 21.51 -10.38 -28.05
CA LEU A 65 20.58 -10.06 -26.96
C LEU A 65 19.31 -9.41 -27.51
N ALA A 66 19.44 -8.43 -28.40
CA ALA A 66 18.31 -7.78 -29.06
C ALA A 66 17.42 -8.78 -29.83
N ILE A 67 18.00 -9.75 -30.55
CA ILE A 67 17.22 -10.80 -31.25
C ILE A 67 16.47 -11.71 -30.27
N TYR A 68 17.06 -12.07 -29.12
CA TYR A 68 16.34 -12.83 -28.09
C TYR A 68 15.22 -12.00 -27.43
N SER A 69 15.46 -10.73 -27.14
CA SER A 69 14.45 -9.81 -26.60
C SER A 69 13.32 -9.59 -27.61
N ASP A 70 13.63 -9.33 -28.88
CA ASP A 70 12.67 -9.17 -29.98
C ASP A 70 11.83 -10.44 -30.18
N SER A 71 12.44 -11.63 -30.14
CA SER A 71 11.72 -12.91 -30.22
C SER A 71 10.77 -13.12 -29.03
N ILE A 72 11.17 -12.70 -27.82
CA ILE A 72 10.34 -12.79 -26.60
C ILE A 72 9.19 -11.78 -26.66
N VAL A 73 9.47 -10.53 -27.04
CA VAL A 73 8.44 -9.50 -27.25
C VAL A 73 7.48 -9.93 -28.35
N PHE A 74 7.95 -10.44 -29.49
CA PHE A 74 7.09 -10.92 -30.56
C PHE A 74 6.14 -12.04 -30.10
N ILE A 75 6.63 -13.05 -29.38
CA ILE A 75 5.78 -14.13 -28.86
C ILE A 75 4.77 -13.60 -27.82
N PHE A 76 5.22 -12.75 -26.90
CA PHE A 76 4.37 -12.16 -25.86
C PHE A 76 3.30 -11.23 -26.45
N THR A 77 3.70 -10.26 -27.28
CA THR A 77 2.79 -9.33 -27.97
C THR A 77 1.85 -10.06 -28.92
N THR A 78 2.28 -11.12 -29.61
CA THR A 78 1.36 -11.92 -30.45
C THR A 78 0.33 -12.63 -29.57
N ALA A 79 0.73 -13.25 -28.45
CA ALA A 79 -0.21 -13.88 -27.53
C ALA A 79 -1.21 -12.88 -26.92
N VAL A 80 -0.76 -11.66 -26.58
CA VAL A 80 -1.62 -10.57 -26.08
C VAL A 80 -2.56 -10.01 -27.15
N LEU A 81 -2.11 -9.90 -28.41
CA LEU A 81 -2.95 -9.44 -29.52
C LEU A 81 -3.96 -10.50 -29.98
N GLU A 82 -3.61 -11.79 -29.96
CA GLU A 82 -4.53 -12.89 -30.33
C GLU A 82 -5.60 -13.17 -29.26
N ASN A 83 -5.29 -12.96 -27.97
CA ASN A 83 -6.20 -13.31 -26.86
C ASN A 83 -6.81 -12.10 -26.13
N GLY A 84 -6.32 -10.87 -26.36
CA GLY A 84 -6.75 -9.66 -25.64
C GLY A 84 -7.51 -8.63 -26.48
N PHE A 85 -6.93 -8.13 -27.58
CA PHE A 85 -7.28 -6.81 -28.15
C PHE A 85 -7.50 -6.80 -29.67
N GLY A 86 -8.40 -7.63 -30.18
CA GLY A 86 -8.60 -7.74 -31.63
C GLY A 86 -9.40 -6.60 -32.28
N LEU A 87 -8.73 -5.55 -32.82
CA LEU A 87 -9.06 -4.92 -34.13
C LEU A 87 -8.09 -3.82 -34.62
N ASN A 88 -8.30 -3.35 -35.85
CA ASN A 88 -7.47 -2.38 -36.61
C ASN A 88 -7.62 -0.90 -36.18
N SER A 89 -6.55 -0.11 -36.34
CA SER A 89 -6.52 1.06 -37.28
C SER A 89 -5.12 1.73 -37.31
N SER A 90 -4.98 3.00 -37.73
CA SER A 90 -3.71 3.65 -38.12
C SER A 90 -3.81 5.18 -38.02
N LEU A 91 -2.78 6.04 -38.09
CA LEU A 91 -1.45 6.06 -38.78
C LEU A 91 -0.51 7.00 -37.94
N ALA A 92 0.73 7.43 -38.22
CA ALA A 92 1.65 7.37 -39.37
C ALA A 92 3.12 7.65 -38.97
N GLN A 93 4.12 7.11 -39.69
CA GLN A 93 5.54 7.53 -39.62
C GLN A 93 6.22 7.47 -41.01
N VAL A 94 5.78 8.34 -41.94
CA VAL A 94 5.76 8.06 -43.39
C VAL A 94 7.13 7.92 -44.11
N LEU A 95 8.21 8.56 -43.66
CA LEU A 95 9.41 8.72 -44.50
C LEU A 95 10.47 7.59 -44.42
N ILE A 96 10.67 6.96 -43.26
CA ILE A 96 11.45 5.70 -43.19
C ILE A 96 10.59 4.52 -43.67
N TYR A 97 9.28 4.60 -43.39
CA TYR A 97 8.26 3.65 -43.82
C TYR A 97 8.27 3.43 -45.34
N TYR A 98 8.47 4.46 -46.18
CA TYR A 98 8.44 4.31 -47.64
C TYR A 98 9.47 3.31 -48.20
N PHE A 99 10.70 3.30 -47.68
CA PHE A 99 11.75 2.38 -48.17
C PHE A 99 11.51 0.93 -47.72
N LEU A 100 11.12 0.75 -46.45
CA LEU A 100 10.72 -0.56 -45.92
C LEU A 100 9.48 -1.09 -46.65
N VAL A 101 8.47 -0.24 -46.89
CA VAL A 101 7.22 -0.66 -47.50
C VAL A 101 7.41 -1.03 -48.97
N GLU A 102 8.04 -0.17 -49.77
CA GLU A 102 8.13 -0.43 -51.22
C GLU A 102 8.98 -1.67 -51.55
N LYS A 103 10.01 -1.97 -50.74
CA LYS A 103 10.99 -3.03 -51.05
C LYS A 103 10.89 -4.28 -50.17
N VAL A 104 10.25 -4.21 -49.00
CA VAL A 104 10.09 -5.36 -48.08
C VAL A 104 8.61 -5.66 -47.83
N VAL A 105 7.82 -4.68 -47.37
CA VAL A 105 6.43 -4.95 -46.97
C VAL A 105 5.51 -5.24 -48.15
N ILE A 106 5.63 -4.57 -49.31
CA ILE A 106 4.80 -4.88 -50.48
C ILE A 106 4.99 -6.33 -50.97
N PRO A 107 6.22 -6.86 -51.16
CA PRO A 107 6.43 -8.28 -51.41
C PRO A 107 5.80 -9.20 -50.34
N TYR A 108 5.97 -8.89 -49.05
CA TYR A 108 5.36 -9.65 -47.96
C TYR A 108 3.82 -9.60 -47.99
N CYS A 109 3.22 -8.44 -48.21
CA CYS A 109 1.76 -8.28 -48.35
C CYS A 109 1.22 -9.06 -49.55
N ILE A 110 1.92 -9.07 -50.69
CA ILE A 110 1.55 -9.90 -51.84
C ILE A 110 1.59 -11.38 -51.46
N VAL A 111 2.64 -11.85 -50.77
CA VAL A 111 2.73 -13.23 -50.26
C VAL A 111 1.62 -13.56 -49.26
N VAL A 112 1.32 -12.67 -48.31
CA VAL A 112 0.23 -12.83 -47.33
C VAL A 112 -1.14 -12.88 -48.01
N ILE A 113 -1.40 -11.98 -48.97
CA ILE A 113 -2.65 -11.98 -49.76
C ILE A 113 -2.76 -13.28 -50.57
N LEU A 114 -1.68 -13.75 -51.19
CA LEU A 114 -1.65 -15.05 -51.89
C LEU A 114 -1.96 -16.21 -50.93
N ASN A 115 -1.41 -16.21 -49.72
CA ASN A 115 -1.68 -17.22 -48.70
C ASN A 115 -3.17 -17.20 -48.28
N PHE A 116 -3.77 -16.03 -48.03
CA PHE A 116 -5.19 -15.93 -47.68
C PHE A 116 -6.14 -16.29 -48.83
N VAL A 117 -5.85 -15.86 -50.06
CA VAL A 117 -6.71 -16.09 -51.25
C VAL A 117 -6.61 -17.53 -51.76
N TYR A 118 -5.43 -18.15 -51.66
CA TYR A 118 -5.18 -19.50 -52.18
C TYR A 118 -5.04 -20.58 -51.10
N ARG A 119 -5.46 -20.29 -49.86
CA ARG A 119 -5.62 -21.29 -48.79
C ARG A 119 -6.54 -22.45 -49.21
N ILE A 120 -6.28 -23.59 -48.57
CA ILE A 120 -7.10 -24.80 -48.59
C ILE A 120 -7.42 -25.06 -47.12
N ALA A 121 -8.70 -24.95 -46.74
CA ALA A 121 -9.19 -25.25 -45.41
C ALA A 121 -10.57 -25.88 -45.56
N TYR A 122 -10.69 -27.18 -45.29
CA TYR A 122 -11.96 -27.91 -45.35
C TYR A 122 -11.92 -29.13 -44.43
N PHE A 123 -13.09 -29.57 -43.95
CA PHE A 123 -13.21 -30.82 -43.20
C PHE A 123 -13.45 -31.99 -44.15
N ARG A 124 -12.77 -33.11 -43.92
CA ARG A 124 -13.15 -34.40 -44.53
C ARG A 124 -14.41 -34.96 -43.84
N PRO A 125 -15.16 -35.87 -44.49
CA PRO A 125 -16.31 -36.54 -43.87
C PRO A 125 -15.99 -37.35 -42.59
N ASP A 126 -14.71 -37.66 -42.35
CA ASP A 126 -14.19 -38.29 -41.14
C ASP A 126 -13.98 -37.30 -39.96
N GLY A 127 -14.28 -36.01 -40.14
CA GLY A 127 -14.08 -34.96 -39.14
C GLY A 127 -12.68 -34.33 -39.12
N THR A 128 -11.74 -34.80 -39.93
CA THR A 128 -10.37 -34.25 -39.98
C THR A 128 -10.35 -32.90 -40.69
N CYS A 129 -9.85 -31.87 -40.01
CA CYS A 129 -9.58 -30.57 -40.62
C CYS A 129 -8.34 -30.66 -41.52
N MET A 130 -8.52 -30.46 -42.82
CA MET A 130 -7.46 -30.44 -43.83
C MET A 130 -7.06 -28.99 -44.11
N ILE A 131 -5.80 -28.66 -43.84
CA ILE A 131 -5.21 -27.32 -44.01
C ILE A 131 -4.02 -27.40 -44.97
N GLY A 132 -3.91 -26.43 -45.87
CA GLY A 132 -2.77 -26.26 -46.76
C GLY A 132 -2.91 -25.04 -47.65
N MET A 133 -2.06 -24.91 -48.67
CA MET A 133 -2.12 -23.81 -49.63
C MET A 133 -1.90 -24.35 -51.05
N LYS A 134 -2.59 -23.77 -52.03
CA LYS A 134 -2.46 -24.20 -53.44
C LYS A 134 -1.05 -23.86 -53.92
N ALA A 135 -0.48 -24.69 -54.80
CA ALA A 135 0.88 -24.53 -55.34
C ALA A 135 1.15 -23.13 -55.97
N ARG A 136 0.10 -22.42 -56.41
CA ARG A 136 0.18 -21.04 -56.93
C ARG A 136 0.61 -19.99 -55.89
N ALA A 137 0.43 -20.25 -54.59
CA ALA A 137 0.94 -19.42 -53.49
C ALA A 137 2.23 -20.01 -52.87
N MET A 138 2.29 -21.34 -52.71
CA MET A 138 3.48 -22.02 -52.17
C MET A 138 4.74 -21.78 -53.03
N LEU A 139 4.63 -21.81 -54.36
CA LEU A 139 5.82 -21.68 -55.21
C LEU A 139 6.46 -20.28 -55.13
N PRO A 140 5.72 -19.15 -55.20
CA PRO A 140 6.27 -17.82 -54.86
C PRO A 140 6.86 -17.73 -53.45
N LEU A 141 6.21 -18.33 -52.44
CA LEU A 141 6.70 -18.32 -51.05
C LEU A 141 8.06 -19.04 -50.92
N ILE A 142 8.20 -20.24 -51.48
CA ILE A 142 9.45 -21.02 -51.47
C ILE A 142 10.56 -20.29 -52.24
N ILE A 143 10.23 -19.68 -53.39
CA ILE A 143 11.19 -18.90 -54.18
C ILE A 143 11.65 -17.65 -53.40
N PHE A 144 10.74 -16.95 -52.73
CA PHE A 144 11.05 -15.78 -51.91
C PHE A 144 11.96 -16.13 -50.73
N ASP A 145 11.57 -17.13 -49.94
CA ASP A 145 12.35 -17.61 -48.78
C ASP A 145 13.76 -18.06 -49.18
N ALA A 146 13.88 -18.83 -50.27
CA ALA A 146 15.18 -19.25 -50.79
C ALA A 146 16.04 -18.08 -51.28
N ILE A 147 15.45 -17.09 -51.96
CA ILE A 147 16.19 -15.90 -52.44
C ILE A 147 16.66 -15.04 -51.26
N VAL A 148 15.81 -14.78 -50.27
CA VAL A 148 16.14 -13.96 -49.10
C VAL A 148 17.24 -14.61 -48.26
N ASN A 149 17.12 -15.91 -47.94
CA ASN A 149 18.14 -16.63 -47.19
C ASN A 149 19.47 -16.72 -47.94
N LEU A 150 19.45 -16.95 -49.26
CA LEU A 150 20.66 -16.95 -50.09
C LEU A 150 21.32 -15.56 -50.10
N TYR A 151 20.52 -14.50 -50.27
CA TYR A 151 21.01 -13.11 -50.29
C TYR A 151 21.65 -12.70 -48.96
N LEU A 152 20.96 -12.94 -47.83
CA LEU A 152 21.49 -12.64 -46.49
C LEU A 152 22.77 -13.46 -46.18
N THR A 153 22.79 -14.74 -46.59
CA THR A 153 23.99 -15.58 -46.44
C THR A 153 25.15 -15.08 -47.30
N LEU A 154 24.90 -14.64 -48.54
CA LEU A 154 25.92 -14.05 -49.41
C LEU A 154 26.45 -12.71 -48.85
N LEU A 155 25.59 -11.86 -48.29
CA LEU A 155 26.01 -10.62 -47.62
C LEU A 155 26.96 -10.88 -46.45
N PHE A 156 26.82 -12.02 -45.75
CA PHE A 156 27.73 -12.40 -44.66
C PHE A 156 29.02 -13.08 -45.17
N VAL A 157 28.92 -13.95 -46.19
CA VAL A 157 30.05 -14.74 -46.70
C VAL A 157 30.99 -13.93 -47.61
N LEU A 158 30.49 -12.97 -48.38
CA LEU A 158 31.32 -12.19 -49.31
C LEU A 158 32.37 -11.31 -48.59
N PRO A 159 32.07 -10.56 -47.51
CA PRO A 159 33.07 -9.83 -46.73
C PRO A 159 34.10 -10.75 -46.03
N LEU A 160 33.66 -11.92 -45.54
CA LEU A 160 34.57 -12.91 -44.96
C LEU A 160 35.58 -13.44 -45.99
N ARG A 161 35.16 -13.59 -47.25
CA ARG A 161 36.04 -14.01 -48.35
C ARG A 161 37.06 -12.95 -48.74
N THR A 162 36.74 -11.66 -48.68
CA THR A 162 37.70 -10.58 -48.95
C THR A 162 38.68 -10.36 -47.79
N LEU A 163 38.27 -10.61 -46.55
CA LEU A 163 39.15 -10.49 -45.38
C LEU A 163 40.18 -11.62 -45.24
N TYR A 164 39.91 -12.84 -45.74
CA TYR A 164 40.81 -13.98 -45.56
C TYR A 164 40.95 -14.92 -46.76
N SER A 165 42.19 -15.06 -47.25
CA SER A 165 42.58 -16.24 -48.03
C SER A 165 42.54 -17.49 -47.15
N TYR A 166 41.70 -18.47 -47.53
CA TYR A 166 41.46 -19.71 -46.79
C TYR A 166 42.72 -20.55 -46.54
N LYS A 167 43.83 -20.31 -47.26
CA LYS A 167 45.10 -20.98 -46.98
C LYS A 167 45.86 -20.36 -45.80
N ASN A 168 45.86 -19.03 -45.62
CA ASN A 168 46.90 -18.33 -44.86
C ASN A 168 46.47 -17.72 -43.50
N SER A 169 45.20 -17.82 -43.07
CA SER A 169 44.77 -17.25 -41.78
C SER A 169 45.26 -18.05 -40.56
N PRO A 170 45.92 -17.45 -39.55
CA PRO A 170 46.46 -18.17 -38.39
C PRO A 170 45.42 -18.53 -37.31
N ASN A 171 44.20 -17.95 -37.35
CA ASN A 171 43.17 -18.19 -36.34
C ASN A 171 42.26 -19.37 -36.74
N SER A 172 42.48 -20.55 -36.14
CA SER A 172 41.70 -21.76 -36.39
C SER A 172 40.24 -21.64 -35.95
N THR A 173 39.99 -21.04 -34.77
CA THR A 173 38.64 -20.88 -34.20
C THR A 173 37.73 -20.06 -35.13
N LEU A 174 38.25 -18.98 -35.72
CA LEU A 174 37.48 -18.14 -36.64
C LEU A 174 37.08 -18.90 -37.93
N ARG A 175 37.97 -19.77 -38.44
CA ARG A 175 37.68 -20.66 -39.58
C ARG A 175 36.57 -21.66 -39.24
N VAL A 176 36.61 -22.27 -38.04
CA VAL A 176 35.60 -23.24 -37.58
C VAL A 176 34.24 -22.56 -37.42
N VAL A 177 34.17 -21.38 -36.80
CA VAL A 177 32.91 -20.63 -36.65
C VAL A 177 32.34 -20.25 -38.02
N ALA A 178 33.14 -19.68 -38.92
CA ALA A 178 32.68 -19.30 -40.26
C ALA A 178 32.17 -20.51 -41.07
N LEU A 179 32.84 -21.66 -40.97
CA LEU A 179 32.40 -22.90 -41.60
C LEU A 179 31.11 -23.44 -40.97
N ARG A 180 30.98 -23.43 -39.63
CA ARG A 180 29.74 -23.82 -38.93
C ARG A 180 28.58 -22.92 -39.34
N SER A 181 28.75 -21.60 -39.35
CA SER A 181 27.69 -20.66 -39.76
C SER A 181 27.23 -20.90 -41.21
N PHE A 182 28.15 -21.18 -42.13
CA PHE A 182 27.82 -21.50 -43.52
C PHE A 182 27.06 -22.84 -43.65
N VAL A 183 27.54 -23.90 -43.00
CA VAL A 183 26.87 -25.22 -42.98
C VAL A 183 25.52 -25.15 -42.27
N GLY A 184 25.40 -24.35 -41.21
CA GLY A 184 24.15 -24.14 -40.47
C GLY A 184 23.09 -23.43 -41.30
N SER A 185 23.44 -22.33 -41.98
CA SER A 185 22.53 -21.65 -42.92
C SER A 185 22.04 -22.58 -44.04
N LEU A 186 22.96 -23.38 -44.61
CA LEU A 186 22.59 -24.41 -45.60
C LEU A 186 21.65 -25.48 -45.02
N ALA A 187 21.84 -25.88 -43.77
CA ALA A 187 20.98 -26.87 -43.11
C ALA A 187 19.58 -26.32 -42.82
N THR A 188 19.45 -25.10 -42.29
CA THR A 188 18.14 -24.48 -42.04
C THR A 188 17.39 -24.19 -43.33
N LEU A 189 18.07 -23.64 -44.35
CA LEU A 189 17.47 -23.42 -45.67
C LEU A 189 17.00 -24.73 -46.32
N ALA A 190 17.79 -25.81 -46.21
CA ALA A 190 17.37 -27.12 -46.69
C ALA A 190 16.14 -27.66 -45.93
N SER A 191 16.09 -27.47 -44.60
CA SER A 191 14.96 -27.89 -43.76
C SER A 191 13.66 -27.18 -44.16
N SER A 192 13.66 -25.84 -44.19
CA SER A 192 12.45 -25.06 -44.52
C SER A 192 12.00 -25.23 -45.97
N VAL A 193 12.93 -25.35 -46.94
CA VAL A 193 12.58 -25.67 -48.33
C VAL A 193 11.97 -27.07 -48.45
N VAL A 194 12.48 -28.07 -47.72
CA VAL A 194 11.89 -29.42 -47.70
C VAL A 194 10.50 -29.39 -47.04
N ASN A 195 10.36 -28.74 -45.88
CA ASN A 195 9.10 -28.58 -45.15
C ASN A 195 8.01 -27.96 -46.03
N LEU A 196 8.28 -26.80 -46.63
CA LEU A 196 7.35 -26.12 -47.55
C LEU A 196 7.09 -26.95 -48.83
N THR A 197 8.08 -27.68 -49.35
CA THR A 197 7.89 -28.56 -50.53
C THR A 197 6.99 -29.74 -50.19
N VAL A 198 7.13 -30.35 -49.02
CA VAL A 198 6.26 -31.44 -48.52
C VAL A 198 4.81 -30.94 -48.43
N LEU A 199 4.58 -29.79 -47.78
CA LEU A 199 3.25 -29.17 -47.69
C LEU A 199 2.65 -28.84 -49.07
N MET A 200 3.47 -28.43 -50.05
CA MET A 200 3.04 -28.18 -51.42
C MET A 200 2.68 -29.45 -52.19
N VAL A 201 3.45 -30.54 -52.01
CA VAL A 201 3.24 -31.82 -52.71
C VAL A 201 1.98 -32.54 -52.21
N LEU A 202 1.72 -32.50 -50.90
CA LEU A 202 0.61 -33.23 -50.27
C LEU A 202 -0.78 -32.61 -50.53
N ARG A 203 -0.84 -31.37 -51.07
CA ARG A 203 -2.08 -30.65 -51.48
C ARG A 203 -3.10 -30.39 -50.36
N GLY A 204 -2.66 -30.39 -49.11
CA GLY A 204 -3.46 -30.15 -47.91
C GLY A 204 -3.37 -31.34 -46.97
N GLU A 205 -2.91 -31.07 -45.74
CA GLU A 205 -2.66 -32.08 -44.71
C GLU A 205 -3.53 -31.89 -43.48
N ALA A 206 -3.61 -32.91 -42.62
CA ALA A 206 -4.33 -32.76 -41.36
C ALA A 206 -3.69 -31.64 -40.54
N ALA A 207 -4.50 -30.76 -39.93
CA ALA A 207 -4.02 -29.55 -39.25
C ALA A 207 -2.87 -29.78 -38.25
N TRP A 208 -2.93 -30.90 -37.51
CA TRP A 208 -1.89 -31.31 -36.55
C TRP A 208 -0.57 -31.73 -37.21
N ILE A 209 -0.60 -32.30 -38.42
CA ILE A 209 0.62 -32.66 -39.17
C ILE A 209 1.34 -31.38 -39.60
N CYS A 210 0.62 -30.41 -40.15
CA CYS A 210 1.16 -29.10 -40.50
C CYS A 210 1.80 -28.41 -39.27
N LEU A 211 1.09 -28.40 -38.13
CA LEU A 211 1.60 -27.86 -36.87
C LEU A 211 2.85 -28.60 -36.36
N MET A 212 2.91 -29.93 -36.46
CA MET A 212 4.09 -30.71 -36.09
C MET A 212 5.29 -30.43 -37.00
N CYS A 213 5.08 -30.32 -38.32
CA CYS A 213 6.13 -29.99 -39.27
C CYS A 213 6.74 -28.60 -39.04
N CYS A 214 5.91 -27.58 -38.78
CA CYS A 214 6.38 -26.24 -38.43
C CYS A 214 7.17 -26.22 -37.11
N ASN A 215 6.67 -26.88 -36.06
CA ASN A 215 7.39 -26.97 -34.78
C ASN A 215 8.71 -27.76 -34.88
N ALA A 216 8.76 -28.80 -35.72
CA ALA A 216 9.99 -29.55 -35.99
C ALA A 216 11.06 -28.70 -36.69
N ASP A 217 10.65 -27.86 -37.65
CA ASP A 217 11.56 -26.96 -38.39
C ASP A 217 12.13 -25.84 -37.50
N ILE A 218 11.30 -25.28 -36.60
CA ILE A 218 11.73 -24.34 -35.55
C ILE A 218 12.72 -25.03 -34.60
N LEU A 219 12.38 -26.21 -34.07
CA LEU A 219 13.25 -26.97 -33.17
C LEU A 219 14.59 -27.33 -33.82
N PHE A 220 14.57 -27.78 -35.08
CA PHE A 220 15.78 -28.06 -35.85
C PHE A 220 16.64 -26.80 -36.03
N SER A 221 16.03 -25.67 -36.36
CA SER A 221 16.72 -24.39 -36.51
C SER A 221 17.38 -23.91 -35.21
N VAL A 222 16.71 -24.09 -34.05
CA VAL A 222 17.28 -23.81 -32.73
C VAL A 222 18.45 -24.75 -32.40
N LEU A 223 18.36 -26.04 -32.73
CA LEU A 223 19.45 -27.00 -32.54
C LEU A 223 20.66 -26.69 -33.43
N VAL A 224 20.43 -26.30 -34.69
CA VAL A 224 21.50 -25.84 -35.60
C VAL A 224 22.15 -24.57 -35.06
N LEU A 225 21.38 -23.57 -34.60
CA LEU A 225 21.92 -22.35 -34.00
C LEU A 225 22.72 -22.63 -32.72
N HIS A 226 22.28 -23.59 -31.90
CA HIS A 226 23.04 -24.05 -30.73
C HIS A 226 24.38 -24.69 -31.15
N TRP A 227 24.37 -25.60 -32.13
CA TRP A 227 25.58 -26.22 -32.66
C TRP A 227 26.56 -25.19 -33.25
N VAL A 228 26.08 -24.25 -34.06
CA VAL A 228 26.89 -23.16 -34.64
C VAL A 228 27.53 -22.27 -33.57
N THR A 229 26.81 -22.01 -32.47
CA THR A 229 27.31 -21.16 -31.37
C THR A 229 28.02 -21.92 -30.24
N SER A 230 28.14 -23.24 -30.34
CA SER A 230 28.86 -24.08 -29.38
C SER A 230 30.38 -23.88 -29.45
N LYS A 231 31.04 -23.79 -28.29
CA LYS A 231 32.51 -23.70 -28.19
C LYS A 231 33.14 -25.10 -28.19
N ASP A 232 34.17 -25.27 -29.02
CA ASP A 232 35.02 -26.46 -28.94
C ASP A 232 35.91 -26.40 -27.69
N SER A 233 35.89 -27.47 -26.90
CA SER A 233 36.73 -27.60 -25.71
C SER A 233 38.10 -28.14 -26.09
N ASN A 234 39.12 -27.26 -26.07
CA ASN A 234 40.52 -27.67 -26.27
C ASN A 234 41.02 -28.51 -25.08
N ARG A 235 40.86 -29.83 -25.16
CA ARG A 235 41.64 -30.78 -24.35
C ARG A 235 43.11 -30.73 -24.77
N ASN A 236 43.99 -30.35 -23.84
CA ASN A 236 45.24 -31.08 -23.57
C ASN A 236 45.85 -30.69 -22.21
N GLN A 237 46.72 -31.55 -21.69
CA GLN A 237 47.13 -31.65 -20.28
C GLN A 237 48.42 -30.87 -19.95
N SER A 238 48.57 -30.45 -18.68
CA SER A 238 49.71 -30.74 -17.77
C SER A 238 49.74 -29.72 -16.61
N SER A 239 49.42 -30.03 -15.36
CA SER A 239 50.26 -30.72 -14.34
C SER A 239 51.66 -30.11 -14.14
N ASP A 240 51.86 -29.29 -13.09
CA ASP A 240 52.56 -29.77 -11.87
C ASP A 240 52.71 -28.76 -10.71
N HIS A 241 52.90 -29.37 -9.53
CA HIS A 241 53.48 -28.94 -8.24
C HIS A 241 53.73 -27.47 -7.81
N SER A 242 53.29 -27.26 -6.55
CA SER A 242 53.79 -26.38 -5.48
C SER A 242 55.31 -26.10 -5.39
N VAL A 243 55.72 -24.89 -4.91
CA VAL A 243 56.89 -24.70 -4.02
C VAL A 243 56.97 -23.31 -3.31
N SER A 244 57.50 -23.32 -2.08
CA SER A 244 58.06 -22.27 -1.19
C SER A 244 57.65 -20.78 -1.20
N LEU A 245 57.43 -20.24 0.01
CA LEU A 245 57.81 -18.87 0.44
C LEU A 245 59.33 -18.75 0.64
N GLN A 246 59.96 -17.61 0.28
CA GLN A 246 61.05 -16.99 1.07
C GLN A 246 61.45 -15.54 0.67
N HIS A 247 62.10 -14.86 1.64
CA HIS A 247 62.46 -13.43 1.79
C HIS A 247 63.08 -12.59 0.65
N VAL A 248 62.75 -11.28 0.63
CA VAL A 248 63.62 -10.07 0.87
C VAL A 248 62.70 -8.93 1.36
N SER A 249 62.95 -8.02 2.34
CA SER A 249 63.99 -7.77 3.36
C SER A 249 64.86 -6.47 3.28
N ALA A 250 64.23 -5.28 3.41
CA ALA A 250 64.87 -4.00 3.78
C ALA A 250 63.89 -3.20 4.68
N LYS A 251 64.20 -2.77 5.93
CA LYS A 251 65.16 -1.74 6.42
C LYS A 251 64.69 -0.30 6.09
N ARG A 252 64.68 0.68 7.03
CA ARG A 252 65.32 0.73 8.38
C ARG A 252 64.80 1.91 9.26
N ASN A 253 64.71 1.68 10.59
CA ASN A 253 64.99 2.62 11.72
C ASN A 253 64.24 3.98 11.82
N THR A 254 64.17 4.70 12.97
CA THR A 254 64.80 4.61 14.33
C THR A 254 63.83 5.26 15.35
N ASN A 255 63.52 4.69 16.53
CA ASN A 255 64.21 4.80 17.85
C ASN A 255 63.99 6.18 18.58
N VAL A 256 63.94 6.32 19.93
CA VAL A 256 64.43 5.47 21.04
C VAL A 256 63.81 5.82 22.44
N ASP A 257 63.66 4.81 23.33
CA ASP A 257 63.77 4.80 24.82
C ASP A 257 62.90 5.64 25.80
N SER A 258 62.70 5.28 27.09
CA SER A 258 62.95 4.02 27.88
C SER A 258 62.31 4.03 29.31
N HIS A 259 62.30 2.84 29.98
CA HIS A 259 62.23 2.60 31.45
C HIS A 259 60.90 2.87 32.22
N SER A 260 60.53 2.19 33.33
CA SER A 260 61.05 0.98 34.02
C SER A 260 60.02 0.36 35.03
N ASP A 261 60.14 -0.95 35.30
CA ASP A 261 59.50 -1.75 36.40
C ASP A 261 60.17 -1.43 37.79
N PRO A 262 59.81 -1.96 39.02
CA PRO A 262 58.91 -3.10 39.35
C PRO A 262 58.11 -3.11 40.70
N ARG A 263 57.43 -4.25 40.98
CA ARG A 263 57.03 -4.88 42.30
C ARG A 263 55.65 -4.65 42.95
N SER A 264 55.31 -5.61 43.83
CA SER A 264 54.06 -5.93 44.56
C SER A 264 54.28 -5.89 46.11
N PRO A 265 53.48 -6.52 47.01
CA PRO A 265 52.01 -6.73 47.16
C PRO A 265 51.46 -6.28 48.56
N ILE A 266 50.13 -6.14 48.76
CA ILE A 266 49.49 -5.98 50.11
C ILE A 266 48.14 -6.75 50.21
N SER A 267 47.76 -7.16 51.43
CA SER A 267 46.56 -7.95 51.78
C SER A 267 45.74 -7.37 52.95
N VAL A 268 44.39 -7.52 52.91
CA VAL A 268 43.44 -7.93 54.00
C VAL A 268 43.71 -7.41 55.44
N PRO A 269 42.80 -6.66 56.13
CA PRO A 269 41.59 -7.28 56.75
C PRO A 269 40.36 -6.39 57.08
N GLY A 270 39.27 -7.02 57.57
CA GLY A 270 38.05 -6.39 58.16
C GLY A 270 36.77 -7.01 57.56
N LYS A 271 35.85 -7.72 58.24
CA LYS A 271 35.22 -7.65 59.59
C LYS A 271 34.49 -6.34 59.90
N MET A 272 33.34 -6.31 60.61
CA MET A 272 32.28 -7.30 60.94
C MET A 272 31.33 -6.61 61.93
N GLU A 273 30.01 -6.57 61.71
CA GLU A 273 29.07 -6.43 62.83
C GLU A 273 27.63 -6.88 62.52
N THR A 274 26.85 -7.13 63.58
CA THR A 274 25.57 -7.85 63.56
C THR A 274 24.58 -7.31 64.60
N PHE A 275 23.37 -6.95 64.19
CA PHE A 275 22.16 -6.90 65.04
C PHE A 275 20.91 -7.07 64.15
N GLY A 276 19.80 -7.67 64.59
CA GLY A 276 19.60 -8.40 65.86
C GLY A 276 18.14 -8.40 66.31
N GLY A 277 17.43 -9.53 66.13
CA GLY A 277 16.08 -9.78 66.68
C GLY A 277 15.12 -10.42 65.68
N GLY A 278 14.14 -11.23 66.10
CA GLY A 278 13.93 -11.79 67.44
C GLY A 278 12.47 -12.13 67.77
N PHE A 279 12.21 -13.40 68.11
CA PHE A 279 10.90 -13.96 68.49
C PHE A 279 9.83 -14.03 67.37
N GLY A 280 8.91 -15.00 67.36
CA GLY A 280 8.73 -16.12 68.29
C GLY A 280 7.93 -17.29 67.68
N ASN A 281 7.95 -18.46 68.33
CA ASN A 281 7.39 -19.72 67.80
C ASN A 281 6.53 -20.45 68.86
N LYS A 282 5.29 -20.82 68.50
CA LYS A 282 4.29 -21.72 69.14
C LYS A 282 2.91 -21.48 68.50
N GLY A 283 2.01 -22.44 68.26
CA GLY A 283 2.16 -23.91 68.27
C GLY A 283 0.87 -24.69 68.61
N LEU A 284 0.65 -25.80 67.88
CA LEU A 284 -0.09 -27.03 68.24
C LEU A 284 -1.63 -27.14 68.12
N ARG A 285 -2.05 -28.33 67.65
CA ARG A 285 -3.38 -29.02 67.67
C ARG A 285 -4.47 -28.49 66.71
N VAL A 286 -5.19 -29.28 65.90
CA VAL A 286 -5.61 -30.73 65.83
C VAL A 286 -6.98 -31.04 66.46
N MET A 287 -8.01 -31.08 65.60
CA MET A 287 -9.23 -31.93 65.52
C MET A 287 -10.07 -31.37 64.34
N GLY A 288 -10.98 -32.09 63.67
CA GLY A 288 -11.41 -33.50 63.76
C GLY A 288 -12.34 -33.82 62.56
N MET A 289 -12.71 -35.10 62.38
CA MET A 289 -13.66 -35.55 61.33
C MET A 289 -15.12 -35.26 61.72
N GLU A 290 -16.04 -35.15 60.75
CA GLU A 290 -17.08 -36.18 60.50
C GLU A 290 -18.01 -35.84 59.31
N ASP A 291 -18.62 -36.87 58.73
CA ASP A 291 -19.58 -36.80 57.62
C ASP A 291 -21.02 -36.48 58.06
N ALA A 292 -21.83 -35.88 57.17
CA ALA A 292 -23.30 -36.05 57.21
C ALA A 292 -23.96 -35.74 55.85
N THR A 293 -24.29 -36.78 55.08
CA THR A 293 -25.23 -36.67 53.94
C THR A 293 -26.67 -36.61 54.42
N VAL A 294 -27.49 -35.66 53.93
CA VAL A 294 -28.96 -35.83 53.84
C VAL A 294 -29.46 -35.29 52.50
N THR A 295 -30.25 -36.12 51.81
CA THR A 295 -30.94 -35.83 50.54
C THR A 295 -32.31 -35.18 50.75
N THR A 296 -32.77 -34.39 49.78
CA THR A 296 -34.19 -34.36 49.40
C THR A 296 -34.38 -34.14 47.90
N HIS A 297 -35.11 -35.04 47.25
CA HIS A 297 -35.70 -34.80 45.92
C HIS A 297 -36.91 -33.87 46.04
N ILE A 298 -37.20 -33.12 44.98
CA ILE A 298 -38.59 -32.98 44.50
C ILE A 298 -38.62 -33.25 42.99
N SER A 299 -39.26 -34.35 42.60
CA SER A 299 -39.71 -34.60 41.23
C SER A 299 -41.06 -35.31 41.28
N ALA A 300 -42.12 -34.62 40.86
CA ALA A 300 -43.51 -35.09 40.83
C ALA A 300 -44.29 -34.17 39.87
N ARG A 301 -45.17 -34.62 38.97
CA ARG A 301 -45.79 -35.94 38.76
C ARG A 301 -45.94 -36.31 37.27
N GLU A 302 -45.95 -37.63 37.01
CA GLU A 302 -46.94 -38.44 36.26
C GLU A 302 -47.64 -37.80 35.03
N MET A 303 -47.68 -38.40 33.81
CA MET A 303 -48.32 -39.69 33.41
C MET A 303 -49.83 -39.77 33.78
N GLN A 304 -50.76 -40.34 33.00
CA GLN A 304 -50.69 -41.35 31.92
C GLN A 304 -52.04 -41.45 31.13
N LYS A 305 -52.07 -42.15 29.97
CA LYS A 305 -53.24 -42.74 29.24
C LYS A 305 -54.25 -41.77 28.57
N GLY A 306 -55.05 -42.17 27.56
CA GLY A 306 -55.01 -43.39 26.71
C GLY A 306 -56.36 -44.13 26.50
N ALA A 307 -57.00 -43.93 25.33
CA ALA A 307 -58.04 -44.73 24.61
C ALA A 307 -58.33 -43.95 23.28
N ASP A 308 -58.46 -44.50 22.07
CA ASP A 308 -59.28 -45.62 21.51
C ASP A 308 -60.79 -45.23 21.40
N VAL A 309 -61.56 -45.45 20.31
CA VAL A 309 -61.54 -46.44 19.20
C VAL A 309 -61.97 -45.81 17.84
N ASP A 310 -61.78 -46.52 16.72
CA ASP A 310 -62.22 -46.26 15.32
C ASP A 310 -63.75 -46.26 15.05
N GLU A 311 -64.21 -45.79 13.86
CA GLU A 311 -64.95 -46.62 12.85
C GLU A 311 -65.36 -45.88 11.52
N GLU A 312 -64.96 -46.50 10.39
CA GLU A 312 -65.58 -46.66 9.04
C GLU A 312 -66.38 -45.59 8.21
N GLU A 313 -66.72 -46.00 6.97
CA GLU A 313 -67.22 -45.23 5.81
C GLU A 313 -68.75 -45.00 5.79
N ILE A 314 -69.26 -44.23 4.79
CA ILE A 314 -70.46 -44.61 4.00
C ILE A 314 -70.66 -43.77 2.71
N TYR A 315 -71.38 -44.33 1.73
CA TYR A 315 -71.66 -43.79 0.39
C TYR A 315 -72.86 -42.81 0.29
N GLY A 316 -72.69 -41.73 -0.50
CA GLY A 316 -73.53 -41.44 -1.69
C GLY A 316 -74.89 -40.71 -1.56
N LEU A 317 -75.39 -40.27 -2.73
CA LEU A 317 -76.72 -39.68 -3.06
C LEU A 317 -77.04 -38.29 -2.46
N GLU A 318 -77.85 -37.41 -3.08
CA GLU A 318 -78.12 -37.09 -4.51
C GLU A 318 -78.86 -35.71 -4.60
N LEU A 319 -79.27 -35.29 -5.81
CA LEU A 319 -80.13 -34.12 -6.12
C LEU A 319 -79.48 -32.72 -5.99
N GLY A 320 -79.83 -31.71 -6.81
CA GLY A 320 -80.66 -31.77 -8.02
C GLY A 320 -81.27 -30.43 -8.46
N GLY A 321 -80.70 -29.80 -9.50
CA GLY A 321 -81.29 -28.66 -10.23
C GLY A 321 -81.02 -27.25 -9.67
N GLY A 322 -81.18 -26.17 -10.45
CA GLY A 322 -81.44 -26.16 -11.90
C GLY A 322 -81.91 -24.82 -12.49
N GLY A 323 -81.01 -24.09 -13.17
CA GLY A 323 -81.33 -22.92 -14.01
C GLY A 323 -81.32 -21.56 -13.29
N LYS A 324 -81.20 -20.42 -13.99
CA LYS A 324 -81.18 -20.18 -15.45
C LYS A 324 -80.50 -18.84 -15.78
N LEU A 325 -79.64 -18.83 -16.82
CA LEU A 325 -79.37 -17.74 -17.80
C LEU A 325 -78.81 -16.40 -17.23
N ARG A 326 -77.94 -15.64 -17.92
CA ARG A 326 -77.58 -15.59 -19.36
C ARG A 326 -76.22 -14.89 -19.57
N GLU A 327 -75.56 -15.20 -20.71
CA GLU A 327 -74.61 -14.37 -21.49
C GLU A 327 -73.37 -13.70 -20.82
N GLY A 328 -72.18 -13.85 -21.45
CA GLY A 328 -70.94 -13.18 -21.02
C GLY A 328 -69.64 -13.79 -21.55
N VAL A 329 -69.41 -13.77 -22.88
CA VAL A 329 -68.18 -14.32 -23.49
C VAL A 329 -67.07 -13.27 -23.48
N GLU A 330 -66.24 -13.26 -22.43
CA GLU A 330 -64.89 -12.66 -22.40
C GLU A 330 -64.20 -12.96 -21.06
N LYS A 331 -63.32 -13.97 -21.00
CA LYS A 331 -62.26 -14.21 -19.96
C LYS A 331 -61.60 -15.60 -20.11
N LEU A 332 -60.82 -15.82 -21.18
CA LEU A 332 -59.99 -17.04 -21.30
C LEU A 332 -58.62 -16.83 -21.98
N HIS A 333 -58.05 -15.62 -21.86
CA HIS A 333 -56.65 -15.31 -22.23
C HIS A 333 -55.92 -14.46 -21.16
N VAL A 334 -56.63 -13.97 -20.13
CA VAL A 334 -56.06 -13.07 -19.12
C VAL A 334 -55.20 -13.84 -18.11
N THR A 335 -55.66 -15.00 -17.64
CA THR A 335 -55.01 -15.75 -16.56
C THR A 335 -53.61 -16.25 -16.95
N GLU A 336 -53.45 -16.77 -18.17
CA GLU A 336 -52.14 -17.26 -18.66
C GLU A 336 -51.16 -16.11 -18.87
N ILE A 337 -51.63 -14.96 -19.38
CA ILE A 337 -50.81 -13.74 -19.51
C ILE A 337 -50.35 -13.24 -18.14
N TYR A 338 -51.21 -13.24 -17.11
CA TYR A 338 -50.79 -12.88 -15.74
C TYR A 338 -49.77 -13.87 -15.16
N VAL A 339 -49.89 -15.17 -15.40
CA VAL A 339 -48.88 -16.16 -14.96
C VAL A 339 -47.55 -15.97 -15.72
N PHE A 340 -47.60 -15.66 -17.01
CA PHE A 340 -46.40 -15.40 -17.81
C PHE A 340 -45.71 -14.07 -17.43
N LEU A 341 -46.46 -13.02 -17.11
CA LEU A 341 -45.90 -11.78 -16.56
C LEU A 341 -45.37 -11.96 -15.13
N LEU A 342 -46.06 -12.68 -14.24
CA LEU A 342 -45.56 -12.93 -12.88
C LEU A 342 -44.29 -13.79 -12.86
N SER A 343 -44.15 -14.73 -13.80
CA SER A 343 -42.89 -15.47 -13.99
C SER A 343 -41.78 -14.61 -14.62
N PHE A 344 -42.09 -13.71 -15.55
CA PHE A 344 -41.11 -12.73 -16.05
C PHE A 344 -40.66 -11.72 -14.99
N LEU A 345 -41.58 -11.19 -14.16
CA LEU A 345 -41.21 -10.28 -13.06
C LEU A 345 -40.39 -11.00 -11.98
N SER A 346 -40.70 -12.24 -11.63
CA SER A 346 -39.90 -13.00 -10.66
C SER A 346 -38.53 -13.43 -11.22
N LEU A 347 -38.40 -13.62 -12.53
CA LEU A 347 -37.09 -13.78 -13.19
C LEU A 347 -36.29 -12.46 -13.29
N GLN A 348 -36.95 -11.30 -13.37
CA GLN A 348 -36.26 -10.01 -13.27
C GLN A 348 -35.83 -9.64 -11.83
N VAL A 349 -36.56 -10.11 -10.81
CA VAL A 349 -36.15 -9.97 -9.39
C VAL A 349 -35.02 -10.96 -9.02
N LEU A 350 -34.78 -11.98 -9.85
CA LEU A 350 -33.65 -12.91 -9.73
C LEU A 350 -32.51 -12.66 -10.73
N ALA A 351 -32.60 -11.62 -11.56
CA ALA A 351 -31.40 -10.97 -12.07
C ALA A 351 -30.67 -10.40 -10.85
N GLN A 352 -29.46 -10.89 -10.58
CA GLN A 352 -28.75 -10.53 -9.34
C GLN A 352 -28.57 -9.02 -9.27
N ASN A 353 -29.26 -8.39 -8.31
CA ASN A 353 -28.79 -7.15 -7.74
C ASN A 353 -27.50 -7.50 -7.00
N THR A 354 -26.36 -7.47 -7.71
CA THR A 354 -25.03 -7.66 -7.14
C THR A 354 -24.79 -6.50 -6.18
N THR A 355 -25.18 -6.71 -4.93
CA THR A 355 -25.12 -5.70 -3.87
C THR A 355 -23.71 -5.13 -3.82
N PHE A 356 -23.58 -3.86 -4.16
CA PHE A 356 -22.30 -3.18 -4.23
C PHE A 356 -21.57 -3.33 -2.89
N ASP A 357 -20.48 -4.09 -2.90
CA ASP A 357 -19.65 -4.33 -1.73
C ASP A 357 -18.37 -3.50 -1.85
N PRO A 358 -18.16 -2.47 -1.02
CA PRO A 358 -16.93 -1.69 -1.08
C PRO A 358 -15.68 -2.50 -0.73
N LEU A 359 -15.80 -3.64 0.00
CA LEU A 359 -14.62 -4.43 0.38
C LEU A 359 -13.87 -5.02 -0.81
N GLN A 360 -14.56 -5.33 -1.92
CA GLN A 360 -13.92 -5.88 -3.12
C GLN A 360 -12.91 -4.89 -3.76
N TYR A 361 -13.04 -3.60 -3.44
CA TYR A 361 -12.19 -2.52 -3.92
C TYR A 361 -11.10 -2.11 -2.90
N VAL A 362 -10.96 -2.80 -1.76
CA VAL A 362 -9.92 -2.49 -0.76
C VAL A 362 -8.71 -3.41 -0.92
N ASN A 363 -7.64 -2.87 -1.48
CA ASN A 363 -6.32 -3.51 -1.56
C ASN A 363 -5.38 -2.90 -0.50
N GLN A 364 -5.17 -3.64 0.59
CA GLN A 364 -4.27 -3.25 1.68
C GLN A 364 -2.78 -3.31 1.32
N LEU A 365 -2.42 -3.88 0.16
CA LEU A 365 -1.02 -4.01 -0.25
C LEU A 365 -0.48 -2.73 -0.93
N ILE A 366 -1.34 -1.76 -1.27
CA ILE A 366 -0.93 -0.47 -1.86
C ILE A 366 -0.10 0.33 -0.85
N GLY A 367 1.19 0.51 -1.13
CA GLY A 367 2.14 1.18 -0.22
C GLY A 367 2.99 0.22 0.63
N THR A 368 2.85 -1.09 0.47
CA THR A 368 3.69 -2.09 1.17
C THR A 368 5.10 -2.26 0.56
N ASN A 369 5.48 -1.40 -0.37
CA ASN A 369 6.79 -1.37 -1.00
C ASN A 369 7.08 0.08 -1.44
N ASN A 370 8.33 0.42 -1.77
CA ASN A 370 8.77 1.78 -2.13
C ASN A 370 8.45 2.84 -1.06
N GLY A 371 8.65 2.52 0.22
CA GLY A 371 8.58 3.52 1.31
C GLY A 371 7.18 3.84 1.84
N GLY A 372 6.09 3.38 1.23
CA GLY A 372 4.72 3.72 1.66
C GLY A 372 4.32 3.31 3.09
N ASN A 373 5.06 2.39 3.71
CA ASN A 373 5.01 2.03 5.14
C ASN A 373 3.63 1.64 5.71
N VAL A 374 2.66 1.32 4.85
CA VAL A 374 1.27 1.01 5.25
C VAL A 374 1.19 -0.26 6.10
N PHE A 375 0.23 -0.30 7.02
CA PHE A 375 -0.16 -1.54 7.68
C PHE A 375 -1.05 -2.37 6.75
N ALA A 376 -0.65 -3.61 6.47
CA ALA A 376 -1.35 -4.51 5.54
C ALA A 376 -2.10 -5.68 6.21
N GLY A 377 -2.10 -5.74 7.55
CA GLY A 377 -2.62 -6.88 8.30
C GLY A 377 -4.10 -6.79 8.66
N ALA A 378 -4.54 -7.68 9.56
CA ALA A 378 -5.88 -7.64 10.12
C ALA A 378 -5.98 -6.55 11.20
N THR A 379 -6.88 -5.58 11.02
CA THR A 379 -7.27 -4.55 12.00
C THR A 379 -8.77 -4.26 11.87
N LEU A 380 -9.40 -3.80 12.95
CA LEU A 380 -10.71 -3.10 12.88
C LEU A 380 -10.50 -1.62 12.52
N PRO A 381 -11.55 -0.88 12.09
CA PRO A 381 -11.47 0.58 11.93
C PRO A 381 -11.04 1.22 13.24
N TYR A 382 -9.92 1.94 13.25
CA TYR A 382 -9.27 2.53 14.43
C TYR A 382 -8.90 1.53 15.55
N GLY A 383 -9.01 0.22 15.32
CA GLY A 383 -8.83 -0.81 16.36
C GLY A 383 -7.40 -0.89 16.90
N MET A 384 -7.26 -1.23 18.18
CA MET A 384 -5.95 -1.36 18.85
C MET A 384 -5.18 -2.59 18.36
N ALA A 385 -5.84 -3.75 18.26
CA ALA A 385 -5.23 -4.97 17.74
C ALA A 385 -4.99 -4.87 16.22
N LYS A 386 -3.73 -4.98 15.82
CA LYS A 386 -3.27 -4.94 14.43
C LYS A 386 -2.33 -6.12 14.15
N ALA A 387 -2.87 -7.20 13.61
CA ALA A 387 -2.18 -8.49 13.41
C ALA A 387 -1.56 -8.63 12.01
N VAL A 388 -0.23 -8.81 11.92
CA VAL A 388 0.48 -9.07 10.64
C VAL A 388 1.73 -9.93 10.86
N ALA A 389 2.47 -10.22 9.78
CA ALA A 389 3.78 -10.88 9.81
C ALA A 389 4.93 -9.84 9.82
N ASP A 390 5.87 -9.95 10.74
CA ASP A 390 6.90 -8.92 11.00
C ASP A 390 8.18 -9.19 10.19
N VAL A 391 8.58 -8.30 9.28
CA VAL A 391 9.73 -8.55 8.37
C VAL A 391 11.06 -7.90 8.80
N ASP A 392 12.16 -8.24 8.11
CA ASP A 392 13.52 -7.72 8.36
C ASP A 392 14.03 -6.64 7.37
N GLY A 393 13.26 -6.32 6.32
CA GLY A 393 13.49 -5.15 5.45
C GLY A 393 12.56 -3.98 5.80
N GLN A 394 11.73 -3.52 4.85
CA GLN A 394 10.75 -2.45 5.11
C GLN A 394 9.68 -2.95 6.09
N ASN A 395 9.77 -2.57 7.37
CA ASN A 395 8.97 -3.17 8.45
C ASN A 395 8.27 -2.15 9.35
N THR A 396 8.15 -0.89 8.93
CA THR A 396 7.51 0.18 9.72
C THR A 396 6.02 -0.09 9.98
N GLY A 397 5.31 -0.61 8.97
CA GLY A 397 3.94 -1.16 9.07
C GLY A 397 3.89 -2.66 9.38
N GLY A 398 4.96 -3.23 9.96
CA GLY A 398 5.15 -4.65 10.21
C GLY A 398 5.57 -5.47 8.98
N PHE A 399 4.78 -5.40 7.91
CA PHE A 399 4.95 -6.21 6.69
C PHE A 399 5.20 -5.38 5.44
N ALA A 400 6.08 -5.87 4.56
CA ALA A 400 6.28 -5.34 3.21
C ALA A 400 6.27 -6.44 2.15
N THR A 401 5.98 -6.06 0.90
CA THR A 401 6.06 -6.91 -0.29
C THR A 401 7.39 -6.76 -1.04
N ASP A 402 8.46 -6.42 -0.32
CA ASP A 402 9.82 -6.23 -0.83
C ASP A 402 10.62 -7.55 -0.99
N GLY A 403 10.08 -8.66 -0.49
CA GLY A 403 10.72 -9.98 -0.50
C GLY A 403 11.57 -10.30 0.74
N SER A 404 11.41 -9.52 1.81
CA SER A 404 12.06 -9.74 3.11
C SER A 404 11.67 -11.06 3.79
N ASN A 405 12.42 -11.43 4.83
CA ASN A 405 12.14 -12.59 5.65
C ASN A 405 11.14 -12.26 6.75
N VAL A 406 10.19 -13.14 7.03
CA VAL A 406 9.33 -13.06 8.21
C VAL A 406 10.14 -13.48 9.44
N THR A 407 10.12 -12.63 10.46
CA THR A 407 10.84 -12.78 11.73
C THR A 407 9.91 -12.96 12.94
N GLY A 408 8.61 -12.73 12.76
CA GLY A 408 7.60 -12.80 13.80
C GLY A 408 6.18 -12.70 13.22
N PHE A 409 5.19 -12.86 14.10
CA PHE A 409 3.81 -12.46 13.87
C PHE A 409 3.32 -11.71 15.12
N SER A 410 3.29 -10.39 15.07
CA SER A 410 2.93 -9.52 16.21
C SER A 410 1.55 -8.85 16.03
N HIS A 411 1.10 -8.13 17.07
CA HIS A 411 -0.33 -7.91 17.33
C HIS A 411 -0.74 -6.44 17.48
N MET A 412 0.22 -5.51 17.35
CA MET A 412 0.09 -4.07 17.57
C MET A 412 0.98 -3.34 16.57
N HIS A 413 0.47 -2.37 15.82
CA HIS A 413 1.19 -1.67 14.75
C HIS A 413 0.64 -0.26 14.53
N ASP A 414 1.43 0.60 13.91
CA ASP A 414 0.96 1.81 13.23
C ASP A 414 0.98 1.63 11.70
N SER A 415 0.44 2.61 10.96
CA SER A 415 0.36 2.59 9.50
C SER A 415 0.92 3.86 8.87
N GLY A 416 1.80 3.68 7.88
CA GLY A 416 2.25 4.73 6.97
C GLY A 416 3.37 5.62 7.51
N THR A 417 3.91 5.36 8.70
CA THR A 417 4.75 6.33 9.42
C THR A 417 6.18 6.44 8.87
N GLY A 418 6.80 7.62 8.95
CA GLY A 418 8.14 7.87 8.40
C GLY A 418 9.37 7.56 9.28
N GLY A 419 9.19 7.27 10.57
CA GLY A 419 10.29 7.14 11.55
C GLY A 419 10.82 5.71 11.74
N ASN A 420 11.30 5.42 12.96
CA ASN A 420 11.59 4.03 13.34
C ASN A 420 10.29 3.21 13.38
N PRO A 421 10.34 1.87 13.18
CA PRO A 421 9.17 1.02 13.33
C PRO A 421 8.45 1.21 14.68
N SER A 422 7.12 1.32 14.63
CA SER A 422 6.29 1.47 15.81
C SER A 422 5.76 0.11 16.28
N LEU A 423 5.63 -0.06 17.59
CA LEU A 423 5.03 -1.23 18.22
C LEU A 423 5.67 -2.55 17.73
N GLY A 424 4.89 -3.46 17.14
CA GLY A 424 5.32 -4.80 16.73
C GLY A 424 5.70 -5.71 17.88
N ASN A 425 5.05 -5.52 19.04
CA ASN A 425 5.45 -6.13 20.31
C ASN A 425 5.02 -7.59 20.43
N PHE A 426 5.81 -8.36 21.17
CA PHE A 426 5.52 -9.75 21.60
C PHE A 426 5.33 -10.77 20.46
N PRO A 427 6.12 -10.75 19.37
CA PRO A 427 5.87 -11.59 18.21
C PRO A 427 5.88 -13.09 18.52
N LEU A 428 4.86 -13.78 17.99
CA LEU A 428 4.84 -15.24 17.90
C LEU A 428 5.75 -15.72 16.77
N PHE A 429 6.30 -16.93 16.86
CA PHE A 429 6.96 -17.58 15.72
C PHE A 429 6.74 -19.10 15.67
N PRO A 430 6.12 -19.65 14.61
CA PRO A 430 5.94 -21.08 14.42
C PRO A 430 7.19 -21.74 13.80
N GLN A 431 7.73 -22.79 14.42
CA GLN A 431 8.87 -23.53 13.85
C GLN A 431 8.90 -25.03 14.22
N PHE A 432 9.80 -25.76 13.57
CA PHE A 432 10.25 -27.09 14.01
C PHE A 432 11.73 -27.02 14.40
N CYS A 433 12.12 -27.75 15.44
CA CYS A 433 13.50 -27.82 15.90
C CYS A 433 14.20 -29.06 15.33
N LEU A 434 15.48 -28.94 14.95
CA LEU A 434 16.19 -30.03 14.28
C LEU A 434 16.34 -31.25 15.20
N ASP A 435 15.94 -32.42 14.67
CA ASP A 435 15.85 -33.70 15.38
C ASP A 435 14.99 -33.66 16.66
N ASP A 436 14.03 -32.73 16.76
CA ASP A 436 13.14 -32.57 17.92
C ASP A 436 13.89 -32.30 19.25
N VAL A 437 15.04 -31.62 19.15
CA VAL A 437 15.85 -31.15 20.28
C VAL A 437 15.67 -29.64 20.45
N VAL A 438 15.34 -29.18 21.67
CA VAL A 438 14.99 -27.77 21.90
C VAL A 438 16.18 -26.80 21.75
N ASP A 439 17.40 -27.20 22.09
CA ASP A 439 18.61 -26.40 21.84
C ASP A 439 19.02 -26.28 20.35
N ASN A 440 18.29 -26.97 19.46
CA ASN A 440 18.43 -26.91 18.02
C ASN A 440 17.27 -26.13 17.32
N CYS A 441 16.41 -25.44 18.07
CA CYS A 441 15.51 -24.43 17.49
C CYS A 441 16.29 -23.15 17.18
N ASN A 442 15.79 -22.32 16.27
CA ASN A 442 16.33 -20.97 16.05
C ASN A 442 15.53 -19.98 16.91
N PHE A 443 16.13 -19.47 17.98
CA PHE A 443 15.43 -18.55 18.90
C PHE A 443 15.62 -17.09 18.49
N LEU A 444 16.84 -16.68 18.15
CA LEU A 444 17.16 -15.30 17.76
C LEU A 444 16.38 -14.85 16.52
N ARG A 445 15.89 -13.60 16.50
CA ARG A 445 15.10 -12.97 15.41
C ARG A 445 15.79 -13.11 14.06
N ALA A 446 17.09 -12.79 13.99
CA ALA A 446 17.90 -12.93 12.78
C ALA A 446 18.23 -14.39 12.39
N ALA A 447 18.09 -15.36 13.29
CA ALA A 447 18.33 -16.78 13.01
C ALA A 447 17.04 -17.53 12.60
N ARG A 448 15.87 -17.09 13.08
CA ARG A 448 14.56 -17.66 12.72
C ARG A 448 13.94 -17.05 11.45
N ALA A 449 14.43 -15.87 11.05
CA ALA A 449 14.10 -15.20 9.79
C ALA A 449 13.90 -16.17 8.62
N THR A 450 12.67 -16.26 8.12
CA THR A 450 12.26 -17.24 7.10
C THR A 450 11.53 -16.52 5.96
N PRO A 451 11.93 -16.70 4.68
CA PRO A 451 11.20 -16.15 3.54
C PRO A 451 9.74 -16.61 3.51
N TYR A 452 8.83 -15.71 3.13
CA TYR A 452 7.46 -16.07 2.76
C TYR A 452 7.37 -16.46 1.27
N VAL A 453 6.26 -17.08 0.86
CA VAL A 453 5.95 -17.36 -0.54
C VAL A 453 5.18 -16.17 -1.10
N ASN A 454 5.77 -15.40 -2.03
CA ASN A 454 5.18 -14.14 -2.52
C ASN A 454 3.71 -14.28 -2.96
N ASP A 455 3.41 -15.31 -3.74
CA ASP A 455 2.06 -15.55 -4.31
C ASP A 455 1.04 -16.09 -3.28
N SER A 456 1.43 -16.26 -2.01
CA SER A 456 0.55 -16.74 -0.92
C SER A 456 -0.04 -15.62 -0.05
N VAL A 457 0.42 -14.37 -0.23
CA VAL A 457 -0.01 -13.23 0.58
C VAL A 457 -1.45 -12.86 0.25
N VAL A 458 -2.34 -12.95 1.23
CA VAL A 458 -3.73 -12.53 1.13
C VAL A 458 -4.03 -11.52 2.24
N ALA A 459 -4.39 -10.30 1.85
CA ALA A 459 -4.70 -9.21 2.77
C ALA A 459 -6.07 -8.61 2.41
N THR A 460 -7.12 -8.99 3.14
CA THR A 460 -8.48 -8.42 3.02
C THR A 460 -8.87 -7.71 4.32
N PRO A 461 -9.73 -6.67 4.33
CA PRO A 461 -10.09 -5.93 5.55
C PRO A 461 -10.46 -6.85 6.73
N GLY A 462 -9.67 -6.81 7.81
CA GLY A 462 -9.86 -7.66 8.99
C GLY A 462 -9.24 -9.07 8.93
N TYR A 463 -8.53 -9.45 7.86
CA TYR A 463 -7.88 -10.77 7.72
C TYR A 463 -6.58 -10.72 6.92
N PHE A 464 -5.53 -11.37 7.43
CA PHE A 464 -4.24 -11.53 6.75
C PHE A 464 -3.78 -12.98 6.75
N ARG A 465 -3.12 -13.41 5.67
CA ARG A 465 -2.54 -14.74 5.51
C ARG A 465 -1.24 -14.67 4.69
N LEU A 466 -0.29 -15.54 5.04
CA LEU A 466 0.79 -15.97 4.14
C LEU A 466 1.25 -17.40 4.45
N ASP A 467 1.98 -18.00 3.51
CA ASP A 467 2.70 -19.26 3.68
C ASP A 467 4.21 -19.00 3.76
N LEU A 468 4.88 -19.60 4.76
CA LEU A 468 6.33 -19.56 4.91
C LEU A 468 7.02 -20.65 4.07
N VAL A 469 8.23 -20.39 3.58
CA VAL A 469 9.05 -21.38 2.83
C VAL A 469 9.45 -22.60 3.70
N SER A 470 9.28 -22.53 5.02
CA SER A 470 9.33 -23.70 5.93
C SER A 470 8.20 -24.72 5.67
N GLY A 471 7.13 -24.29 4.98
CA GLY A 471 5.89 -25.03 4.72
C GLY A 471 4.77 -24.76 5.73
N VAL A 472 4.93 -23.78 6.63
CA VAL A 472 3.90 -23.38 7.61
C VAL A 472 3.02 -22.28 7.02
N THR A 473 1.71 -22.50 7.02
CA THR A 473 0.71 -21.43 6.79
C THR A 473 0.46 -20.66 8.08
N ALA A 474 0.36 -19.33 7.98
CA ALA A 474 -0.13 -18.46 9.04
C ALA A 474 -1.33 -17.64 8.56
N GLU A 475 -2.43 -17.65 9.32
CA GLU A 475 -3.65 -16.89 9.07
C GLU A 475 -4.05 -16.14 10.33
N MET A 476 -4.55 -14.90 10.22
CA MET A 476 -4.92 -14.09 11.39
C MET A 476 -6.12 -13.16 11.16
N THR A 477 -6.85 -12.90 12.24
CA THR A 477 -8.00 -12.00 12.35
C THR A 477 -8.01 -11.34 13.74
N VAL A 478 -8.77 -10.27 13.96
CA VAL A 478 -8.75 -9.49 15.21
C VAL A 478 -10.14 -9.18 15.79
N SER A 479 -10.16 -8.88 17.10
CA SER A 479 -11.17 -8.05 17.78
C SER A 479 -10.60 -6.65 18.06
N GLU A 480 -11.11 -5.91 19.04
CA GLU A 480 -10.58 -4.58 19.39
C GLU A 480 -9.22 -4.67 20.09
N HIS A 481 -9.08 -5.57 21.07
CA HIS A 481 -7.92 -5.68 21.95
C HIS A 481 -7.24 -7.06 21.92
N ALA A 482 -7.61 -7.92 20.95
CA ALA A 482 -7.02 -9.24 20.80
C ALA A 482 -6.93 -9.69 19.34
N ALA A 483 -5.99 -10.59 19.07
CA ALA A 483 -5.77 -11.23 17.78
C ALA A 483 -5.88 -12.76 17.90
N LEU A 484 -6.38 -13.40 16.85
CA LEU A 484 -6.49 -14.84 16.74
C LEU A 484 -5.72 -15.33 15.50
N TYR A 485 -4.77 -16.23 15.73
CA TYR A 485 -3.89 -16.81 14.73
C TYR A 485 -4.20 -18.29 14.55
N HIS A 486 -4.22 -18.76 13.30
CA HIS A 486 -4.17 -20.17 12.95
C HIS A 486 -2.84 -20.47 12.25
N PHE A 487 -2.05 -21.38 12.82
CA PHE A 487 -0.80 -21.86 12.25
C PHE A 487 -0.96 -23.32 11.82
N THR A 488 -0.84 -23.60 10.52
CA THR A 488 -0.93 -24.97 10.00
C THR A 488 0.46 -25.47 9.63
N PHE A 489 0.97 -26.43 10.38
CA PHE A 489 2.31 -26.98 10.19
C PHE A 489 2.31 -28.15 9.18
N PRO A 490 3.34 -28.28 8.33
CA PRO A 490 3.38 -29.31 7.31
C PRO A 490 3.49 -30.72 7.91
N ALA A 491 2.56 -31.60 7.53
CA ALA A 491 2.52 -33.00 7.97
C ALA A 491 3.76 -33.80 7.54
N ASN A 492 3.98 -34.95 8.20
CA ASN A 492 5.03 -35.94 7.89
C ASN A 492 6.49 -35.43 7.99
N ARG A 493 6.73 -34.26 8.57
CA ARG A 493 8.07 -33.83 9.02
C ARG A 493 8.57 -34.76 10.13
N THR A 494 9.73 -35.38 9.93
CA THR A 494 10.32 -36.38 10.84
C THR A 494 11.76 -36.06 11.22
N THR A 495 12.21 -36.59 12.36
CA THR A 495 13.63 -36.64 12.76
C THR A 495 14.42 -37.56 11.84
N SER A 496 15.76 -37.51 11.94
CA SER A 496 16.67 -38.46 11.31
C SER A 496 16.39 -39.94 11.66
N ASN A 497 15.65 -40.20 12.75
CA ASN A 497 15.23 -41.52 13.21
C ASN A 497 13.77 -41.88 12.83
N GLY A 498 13.08 -41.04 12.05
CA GLY A 498 11.72 -41.30 11.56
C GLY A 498 10.57 -41.00 12.53
N THR A 499 10.84 -40.40 13.70
CA THR A 499 9.78 -39.92 14.61
C THR A 499 9.24 -38.58 14.12
N ALA A 500 7.93 -38.33 14.23
CA ALA A 500 7.34 -37.04 13.86
C ALA A 500 7.93 -35.88 14.70
N LEU A 501 8.20 -34.74 14.08
CA LEU A 501 8.65 -33.53 14.77
C LEU A 501 7.48 -32.87 15.51
N SER A 502 7.73 -32.39 16.73
CA SER A 502 6.76 -31.55 17.45
C SER A 502 6.75 -30.12 16.92
N PRO A 503 5.58 -29.55 16.57
CA PRO A 503 5.45 -28.11 16.35
C PRO A 503 5.89 -27.34 17.60
N LEU A 504 6.63 -26.24 17.40
CA LEU A 504 6.96 -25.26 18.44
C LEU A 504 6.30 -23.92 18.09
N MET A 505 5.65 -23.31 19.08
CA MET A 505 5.34 -21.88 19.08
C MET A 505 6.30 -21.15 20.02
N LEU A 506 6.97 -20.14 19.48
CA LEU A 506 7.76 -19.16 20.20
C LEU A 506 6.88 -17.97 20.58
N LEU A 507 7.15 -17.33 21.72
CA LEU A 507 6.83 -15.93 21.96
C LEU A 507 8.13 -15.21 22.37
N ASP A 508 8.46 -14.15 21.65
CA ASP A 508 9.65 -13.32 21.87
C ASP A 508 9.27 -12.00 22.53
N LEU A 509 10.00 -11.53 23.53
CA LEU A 509 9.64 -10.32 24.29
C LEU A 509 9.98 -9.00 23.58
N THR A 510 10.49 -9.07 22.35
CA THR A 510 10.93 -7.92 21.55
C THR A 510 9.79 -7.10 20.95
N ASP A 511 10.19 -6.02 20.31
CA ASP A 511 9.41 -5.11 19.47
C ASP A 511 10.14 -4.91 18.12
N LEU A 512 9.46 -4.36 17.10
CA LEU A 512 10.03 -4.21 15.75
C LEU A 512 11.35 -3.40 15.74
N ASN A 513 11.40 -2.34 16.53
CA ASN A 513 12.55 -1.42 16.68
C ASN A 513 13.63 -1.95 17.66
N ALA A 514 13.39 -3.09 18.33
CA ALA A 514 14.19 -3.55 19.46
C ALA A 514 14.45 -2.44 20.51
N SER A 515 13.43 -1.62 20.80
CA SER A 515 13.41 -0.52 21.78
C SER A 515 13.23 -0.99 23.24
N ARG A 516 12.81 -2.24 23.46
CA ARG A 516 12.59 -2.86 24.79
C ARG A 516 13.67 -2.54 25.83
N GLN A 517 13.27 -2.00 26.97
CA GLN A 517 14.15 -1.65 28.10
C GLN A 517 14.19 -2.77 29.16
N ASN A 518 13.02 -3.29 29.53
CA ASN A 518 12.84 -4.41 30.45
C ASN A 518 11.62 -5.23 29.98
N ALA A 519 11.54 -6.51 30.34
CA ALA A 519 10.36 -7.33 30.10
C ALA A 519 10.23 -8.49 31.10
N THR A 520 9.01 -9.01 31.25
CA THR A 520 8.68 -10.21 32.03
C THR A 520 7.90 -11.22 31.20
N ILE A 521 8.05 -12.50 31.52
CA ILE A 521 7.16 -13.56 31.06
C ILE A 521 7.01 -14.66 32.11
N ILE A 522 5.81 -15.23 32.18
CA ILE A 522 5.47 -16.44 32.92
C ILE A 522 4.75 -17.37 31.95
N VAL A 523 5.11 -18.66 31.93
CA VAL A 523 4.42 -19.70 31.16
C VAL A 523 3.85 -20.78 32.08
N ASP A 524 2.54 -21.02 32.02
CA ASP A 524 1.91 -22.08 32.81
C ASP A 524 2.32 -23.47 32.31
N GLU A 525 2.80 -24.32 33.23
CA GLU A 525 3.35 -25.64 32.94
C GLU A 525 2.38 -26.54 32.14
N LYS A 526 1.07 -26.45 32.41
CA LYS A 526 0.07 -27.44 31.96
C LYS A 526 -0.70 -27.00 30.72
N THR A 527 -1.06 -25.72 30.65
CA THR A 527 -1.83 -25.11 29.57
C THR A 527 -0.94 -24.46 28.52
N GLY A 528 0.28 -24.06 28.89
CA GLY A 528 1.14 -23.25 28.04
C GLY A 528 0.71 -21.79 27.89
N ARG A 529 -0.28 -21.31 28.66
CA ARG A 529 -0.65 -19.89 28.69
C ARG A 529 0.59 -19.06 29.03
N MET A 530 0.88 -18.06 28.21
CA MET A 530 1.98 -17.12 28.42
C MET A 530 1.40 -15.76 28.81
N MET A 531 1.90 -15.18 29.90
CA MET A 531 1.52 -13.84 30.38
C MET A 531 2.78 -13.03 30.66
N GLY A 532 2.74 -11.73 30.40
CA GLY A 532 3.91 -10.89 30.64
C GLY A 532 3.74 -9.44 30.23
N ASN A 533 4.85 -8.70 30.26
CA ASN A 533 4.90 -7.30 29.84
C ASN A 533 6.28 -6.89 29.35
N GLY A 534 6.35 -5.68 28.79
CA GLY A 534 7.58 -5.07 28.33
C GLY A 534 7.49 -3.55 28.42
N THR A 535 8.58 -2.91 28.84
CA THR A 535 8.77 -1.47 28.74
C THR A 535 9.46 -1.15 27.43
N PHE A 536 8.89 -0.28 26.61
CA PHE A 536 9.36 0.06 25.25
C PHE A 536 9.51 1.58 25.08
N LEU A 537 10.17 2.02 24.02
CA LEU A 537 10.25 3.44 23.65
C LEU A 537 9.32 3.73 22.47
N PRO A 538 8.75 4.94 22.34
CA PRO A 538 8.02 5.34 21.14
C PRO A 538 8.94 5.35 19.90
N SER A 539 8.33 5.20 18.72
CA SER A 539 8.99 5.26 17.41
C SER A 539 9.55 6.65 17.08
N PHE A 540 8.82 7.70 17.49
CA PHE A 540 9.13 9.11 17.24
C PHE A 540 8.62 9.98 18.41
N GLY A 541 9.41 10.10 19.48
CA GLY A 541 9.07 10.91 20.65
C GLY A 541 9.90 10.61 21.88
N ASP A 542 9.47 11.14 23.03
CA ASP A 542 10.16 11.01 24.32
C ASP A 542 9.37 10.19 25.33
N GLY A 543 10.10 9.45 26.17
CA GLY A 543 9.55 8.67 27.28
C GLY A 543 9.59 7.16 27.04
N SER A 544 8.68 6.44 27.69
CA SER A 544 8.57 4.98 27.58
C SER A 544 7.19 4.51 28.03
N PHE A 545 6.64 3.51 27.36
CA PHE A 545 5.36 2.88 27.71
C PHE A 545 5.54 1.44 28.18
N ILE A 546 4.52 0.90 28.85
CA ILE A 546 4.45 -0.53 29.22
C ILE A 546 3.26 -1.16 28.52
N LEU A 547 3.52 -2.20 27.72
CA LEU A 547 2.48 -3.03 27.11
C LEU A 547 2.51 -4.41 27.77
N HIS A 548 1.33 -4.98 27.99
CA HIS A 548 1.10 -6.31 28.56
C HIS A 548 0.44 -7.21 27.53
N PHE A 549 0.70 -8.53 27.63
CA PHE A 549 0.10 -9.53 26.77
C PHE A 549 -0.41 -10.75 27.56
N CYS A 550 -1.34 -11.48 26.95
CA CYS A 550 -1.79 -12.79 27.41
C CYS A 550 -2.06 -13.68 26.19
N ALA A 551 -1.26 -14.73 26.00
CA ALA A 551 -1.35 -15.66 24.88
C ALA A 551 -1.80 -17.05 25.35
N ASP A 552 -2.92 -17.52 24.79
CA ASP A 552 -3.43 -18.89 24.93
C ASP A 552 -3.19 -19.68 23.64
N PHE A 553 -3.10 -21.01 23.76
CA PHE A 553 -2.93 -21.92 22.63
C PHE A 553 -3.96 -23.07 22.63
N GLN A 554 -4.36 -23.51 21.44
CA GLN A 554 -5.27 -24.64 21.20
C GLN A 554 -4.83 -25.48 19.98
N GLY A 555 -5.40 -26.68 19.84
CA GLY A 555 -5.22 -27.58 18.68
C GLY A 555 -4.75 -28.98 19.06
N THR A 556 -3.90 -29.10 20.09
CA THR A 556 -3.41 -30.39 20.62
C THR A 556 -2.85 -30.22 22.04
N SER A 557 -2.41 -31.31 22.67
CA SER A 557 -1.83 -31.28 24.01
C SER A 557 -0.39 -30.75 24.02
N VAL A 558 -0.06 -30.02 25.09
CA VAL A 558 1.31 -29.61 25.44
C VAL A 558 2.20 -30.85 25.61
N LYS A 559 3.43 -30.77 25.08
CA LYS A 559 4.48 -31.77 25.28
C LYS A 559 5.46 -31.32 26.36
N ASP A 560 6.03 -30.13 26.15
CA ASP A 560 6.87 -29.39 27.10
C ASP A 560 6.88 -27.89 26.74
N ASN A 561 7.26 -27.07 27.69
CA ASN A 561 7.35 -25.61 27.58
C ASN A 561 8.41 -25.07 28.54
N GLY A 562 8.77 -23.80 28.39
CA GLY A 562 9.64 -23.08 29.30
C GLY A 562 10.14 -21.76 28.71
N ILE A 563 11.28 -21.27 29.21
CA ILE A 563 11.88 -20.01 28.76
C ILE A 563 13.02 -20.23 27.77
N TRP A 564 13.38 -19.17 27.06
CA TRP A 564 14.62 -19.09 26.26
C TRP A 564 15.30 -17.74 26.46
N VAL A 565 16.64 -17.72 26.37
CA VAL A 565 17.47 -16.52 26.50
C VAL A 565 18.65 -16.61 25.53
N ASN A 566 18.90 -15.56 24.76
CA ASN A 566 19.82 -15.55 23.62
C ASN A 566 19.46 -16.65 22.60
N ASN A 567 20.26 -17.72 22.50
CA ASN A 567 19.96 -18.85 21.61
C ASN A 567 19.96 -20.21 22.35
N ARG A 568 19.49 -20.23 23.60
CA ARG A 568 19.36 -21.44 24.43
C ARG A 568 18.04 -21.44 25.18
N ALA A 569 17.50 -22.63 25.41
CA ALA A 569 16.20 -22.84 26.01
C ALA A 569 16.24 -23.86 27.14
N GLY A 570 15.38 -23.68 28.13
CA GLY A 570 15.20 -24.62 29.24
C GLY A 570 13.72 -24.85 29.51
N THR A 571 13.37 -26.04 29.98
CA THR A 571 12.02 -26.29 30.51
C THR A 571 11.79 -25.63 31.87
N GLU A 572 12.86 -25.24 32.56
CA GLU A 572 12.86 -24.49 33.81
C GLU A 572 13.88 -23.34 33.75
N PRO A 573 13.62 -22.20 34.41
CA PRO A 573 12.39 -21.85 35.13
C PRO A 573 11.17 -21.62 34.21
N LYS A 574 9.97 -21.49 34.80
CA LYS A 574 8.74 -21.07 34.12
C LYS A 574 8.53 -19.54 34.05
N GLU A 575 9.38 -18.78 34.72
CA GLU A 575 9.32 -17.32 34.79
C GLU A 575 10.67 -16.69 34.40
N LEU A 576 10.62 -15.48 33.82
CA LEU A 576 11.80 -14.71 33.44
C LEU A 576 11.54 -13.21 33.59
N PHE A 577 12.52 -12.50 34.14
CA PHE A 577 12.70 -11.05 33.97
C PHE A 577 13.97 -10.81 33.16
N VAL A 578 13.91 -9.94 32.14
CA VAL A 578 15.03 -9.69 31.22
C VAL A 578 15.20 -8.19 30.95
N THR A 579 16.42 -7.68 31.18
CA THR A 579 16.80 -6.29 30.90
C THR A 579 17.23 -6.12 29.43
N ARG A 580 17.44 -4.88 28.97
CA ARG A 580 17.89 -4.56 27.61
C ARG A 580 19.24 -5.20 27.25
N GLY A 581 20.18 -5.24 28.18
CA GLY A 581 21.60 -5.56 27.96
C GLY A 581 22.49 -4.33 28.11
N ILE A 582 23.69 -4.32 27.51
CA ILE A 582 24.70 -3.25 27.64
C ILE A 582 25.41 -2.98 26.30
N ASN A 583 25.91 -1.77 26.07
CA ASN A 583 26.77 -1.43 24.92
C ASN A 583 26.22 -1.90 23.55
N LEU A 584 24.92 -1.71 23.31
CA LEU A 584 24.17 -2.20 22.13
C LEU A 584 24.10 -3.74 21.96
N PHE A 585 24.66 -4.54 22.87
CA PHE A 585 24.34 -5.97 22.98
C PHE A 585 22.96 -6.13 23.60
N TYR A 586 21.96 -6.23 22.73
CA TYR A 586 20.57 -6.48 23.08
C TYR A 586 20.38 -7.96 23.49
N ILE A 587 19.64 -8.20 24.57
CA ILE A 587 19.28 -9.55 25.01
C ILE A 587 17.90 -9.90 24.45
N GLU A 588 17.87 -10.84 23.51
CA GLU A 588 16.64 -11.49 23.02
C GLU A 588 16.26 -12.64 23.97
N ALA A 589 14.97 -12.76 24.31
CA ALA A 589 14.48 -13.75 25.27
C ALA A 589 12.94 -13.82 25.27
N GLY A 590 12.39 -14.92 25.80
CA GLY A 590 10.95 -15.09 25.96
C GLY A 590 10.58 -16.49 26.42
N ALA A 591 9.47 -17.02 25.93
CA ALA A 591 9.00 -18.37 26.23
C ALA A 591 8.70 -19.17 24.95
N TRP A 592 8.58 -20.48 25.12
CA TRP A 592 8.28 -21.41 24.05
C TRP A 592 7.38 -22.54 24.56
N ILE A 593 6.61 -23.11 23.65
CA ILE A 593 5.78 -24.29 23.88
C ILE A 593 5.93 -25.25 22.70
N ARG A 594 6.15 -26.54 22.99
CA ARG A 594 6.03 -27.62 22.01
C ARG A 594 4.76 -28.43 22.21
N PHE A 595 4.26 -28.91 21.09
CA PHE A 595 3.00 -29.61 20.97
C PHE A 595 3.20 -31.09 20.60
N ASN A 596 2.31 -31.96 21.05
CA ASN A 596 2.28 -33.34 20.56
C ASN A 596 1.73 -33.33 19.12
N PRO A 597 2.47 -33.84 18.12
CA PRO A 597 2.06 -33.77 16.71
C PRO A 597 0.77 -34.56 16.45
N THR A 598 -0.03 -34.09 15.52
CA THR A 598 -1.32 -34.69 15.13
C THR A 598 -1.42 -34.85 13.61
N GLU A 599 -2.45 -35.55 13.14
CA GLU A 599 -2.69 -35.69 11.68
C GLU A 599 -3.02 -34.34 11.00
N LYS A 600 -3.58 -33.39 11.76
CA LYS A 600 -3.90 -32.03 11.32
C LYS A 600 -2.71 -31.07 11.42
N ASN A 601 -1.96 -31.13 12.53
CA ASN A 601 -0.89 -30.19 12.85
C ASN A 601 -1.31 -28.69 12.79
N GLU A 602 -2.59 -28.41 13.05
CA GLU A 602 -3.17 -27.09 13.24
C GLU A 602 -2.97 -26.64 14.71
N ILE A 603 -2.40 -25.45 14.93
CA ILE A 603 -2.27 -24.79 16.23
C ILE A 603 -2.92 -23.41 16.15
N SER A 604 -3.91 -23.15 17.00
CA SER A 604 -4.50 -21.81 17.15
C SER A 604 -3.83 -21.09 18.32
N ALA A 605 -3.58 -19.78 18.17
CA ALA A 605 -3.10 -18.91 19.25
C ALA A 605 -4.02 -17.69 19.38
N ARG A 606 -4.52 -17.43 20.59
CA ARG A 606 -5.33 -16.24 20.92
C ARG A 606 -4.50 -15.34 21.80
N VAL A 607 -4.20 -14.12 21.35
CA VAL A 607 -3.37 -13.18 22.11
C VAL A 607 -4.12 -11.88 22.37
N GLY A 608 -4.36 -11.56 23.64
CA GLY A 608 -4.86 -10.27 24.08
C GLY A 608 -3.74 -9.34 24.49
N VAL A 609 -3.99 -8.03 24.38
CA VAL A 609 -3.08 -6.96 24.76
C VAL A 609 -3.77 -5.95 25.70
N SER A 610 -2.97 -5.24 26.50
CA SER A 610 -3.43 -4.16 27.37
C SER A 610 -2.27 -3.25 27.80
N PHE A 611 -2.51 -1.94 27.92
CA PHE A 611 -1.54 -1.04 28.58
C PHE A 611 -1.71 -1.01 30.11
N ILE A 612 -2.79 -1.61 30.65
CA ILE A 612 -3.11 -1.63 32.09
C ILE A 612 -2.42 -2.79 32.82
N SER A 613 -2.68 -4.05 32.43
CA SER A 613 -2.07 -5.23 33.08
C SER A 613 -2.18 -6.52 32.24
N ALA A 614 -1.42 -7.56 32.60
CA ALA A 614 -1.49 -8.86 31.93
C ALA A 614 -2.83 -9.58 32.19
N GLU A 615 -3.44 -9.38 33.36
CA GLU A 615 -4.78 -9.88 33.69
C GLU A 615 -5.84 -9.18 32.84
N LYS A 616 -5.71 -7.85 32.61
CA LYS A 616 -6.58 -7.10 31.69
C LYS A 616 -6.41 -7.59 30.25
N ALA A 617 -5.18 -7.88 29.81
CA ALA A 617 -4.91 -8.49 28.51
C ALA A 617 -5.60 -9.87 28.36
N CYS A 618 -5.56 -10.73 29.38
CA CYS A 618 -6.33 -11.99 29.37
C CYS A 618 -7.84 -11.74 29.31
N GLN A 619 -8.36 -10.82 30.14
CA GLN A 619 -9.80 -10.50 30.18
C GLN A 619 -10.30 -9.97 28.83
N ASN A 620 -9.51 -9.15 28.14
CA ASN A 620 -9.80 -8.64 26.80
C ASN A 620 -9.97 -9.81 25.82
N ALA A 621 -8.98 -10.70 25.70
CA ALA A 621 -9.05 -11.88 24.83
C ALA A 621 -10.15 -12.88 25.21
N GLU A 622 -10.37 -13.13 26.50
CA GLU A 622 -11.40 -14.05 27.00
C GLU A 622 -12.83 -13.55 26.77
N LYS A 623 -13.03 -12.23 26.82
CA LYS A 623 -14.32 -11.56 26.59
C LYS A 623 -14.63 -11.42 25.10
N GLU A 624 -13.67 -10.99 24.31
CA GLU A 624 -13.88 -10.64 22.89
C GLU A 624 -13.81 -11.86 21.96
N ILE A 625 -13.04 -12.89 22.34
CA ILE A 625 -12.88 -14.14 21.56
C ILE A 625 -13.22 -15.33 22.49
N PRO A 626 -14.50 -15.48 22.89
CA PRO A 626 -14.92 -16.41 23.94
C PRO A 626 -15.07 -17.86 23.44
N GLY A 627 -15.30 -18.78 24.40
CA GLY A 627 -15.62 -20.18 24.14
C GLY A 627 -14.41 -21.09 23.93
N SER A 628 -14.69 -22.39 23.75
CA SER A 628 -13.68 -23.46 23.64
C SER A 628 -13.14 -23.70 22.24
N ASN A 629 -13.74 -23.07 21.21
CA ASN A 629 -13.52 -23.41 19.80
C ASN A 629 -13.02 -22.22 18.95
N TRP A 630 -12.84 -21.04 19.57
CA TRP A 630 -12.44 -19.74 18.98
C TRP A 630 -12.86 -19.54 17.51
N ASP A 631 -14.08 -19.03 17.29
CA ASP A 631 -14.66 -18.90 15.95
C ASP A 631 -13.95 -17.84 15.08
N PHE A 632 -12.88 -18.29 14.43
CA PHE A 632 -12.07 -17.49 13.49
C PHE A 632 -12.90 -16.93 12.33
N ASN A 633 -13.86 -17.71 11.80
CA ASN A 633 -14.68 -17.27 10.67
C ASN A 633 -15.72 -16.23 11.10
N GLY A 634 -16.35 -16.42 12.26
CA GLY A 634 -17.21 -15.42 12.88
C GLY A 634 -16.45 -14.13 13.19
N LEU A 635 -15.24 -14.23 13.76
CA LEU A 635 -14.40 -13.07 14.08
C LEU A 635 -13.96 -12.31 12.82
N LYS A 636 -13.50 -13.01 11.77
CA LYS A 636 -13.23 -12.42 10.45
C LYS A 636 -14.46 -11.72 9.88
N THR A 637 -15.62 -12.38 9.91
CA THR A 637 -16.88 -11.82 9.39
C THR A 637 -17.29 -10.56 10.16
N ASN A 638 -17.07 -10.52 11.48
CA ASN A 638 -17.31 -9.32 12.29
C ASN A 638 -16.38 -8.16 11.88
N ALA A 639 -15.10 -8.45 11.65
CA ALA A 639 -14.13 -7.44 11.20
C ALA A 639 -14.45 -6.91 9.79
N GLU A 640 -14.77 -7.79 8.84
CA GLU A 640 -15.28 -7.40 7.52
C GLU A 640 -16.52 -6.52 7.64
N ASN A 641 -17.49 -6.88 8.50
CA ASN A 641 -18.72 -6.12 8.68
C ASN A 641 -18.47 -4.73 9.29
N ALA A 642 -17.53 -4.59 10.22
CA ALA A 642 -17.12 -3.27 10.74
C ALA A 642 -16.57 -2.36 9.61
N TRP A 643 -15.81 -2.94 8.68
CA TRP A 643 -15.33 -2.22 7.49
C TRP A 643 -16.44 -1.89 6.50
N ARG A 644 -17.38 -2.81 6.24
CA ARG A 644 -18.58 -2.54 5.40
C ARG A 644 -19.39 -1.37 5.98
N GLU A 645 -19.58 -1.33 7.30
CA GLU A 645 -20.35 -0.29 7.99
C GLU A 645 -19.71 1.11 7.90
N LYS A 646 -18.38 1.21 7.84
CA LYS A 646 -17.66 2.49 7.61
C LYS A 646 -17.63 2.89 6.14
N LEU A 647 -17.43 1.94 5.21
CA LEU A 647 -17.26 2.23 3.78
C LEU A 647 -18.57 2.43 3.00
N LYS A 648 -19.70 1.88 3.46
CA LYS A 648 -21.03 1.99 2.80
C LYS A 648 -21.55 3.42 2.62
N GLY A 649 -20.96 4.40 3.30
CA GLY A 649 -21.38 5.81 3.21
C GLY A 649 -21.10 6.45 1.85
N VAL A 650 -20.21 5.87 1.03
CA VAL A 650 -19.83 6.42 -0.28
C VAL A 650 -20.17 5.44 -1.40
N THR A 651 -20.78 5.95 -2.48
CA THR A 651 -21.05 5.20 -3.72
C THR A 651 -20.50 5.95 -4.94
N ILE A 652 -20.08 5.19 -5.97
CA ILE A 652 -19.43 5.70 -7.18
C ILE A 652 -20.13 5.14 -8.42
N GLU A 653 -20.51 6.01 -9.35
CA GLU A 653 -20.89 5.64 -10.72
C GLU A 653 -19.67 5.86 -11.63
N ALA A 654 -18.94 4.79 -11.95
CA ALA A 654 -17.63 4.90 -12.59
C ALA A 654 -17.64 5.56 -13.99
N GLY A 655 -18.76 5.55 -14.72
CA GLY A 655 -18.86 6.23 -16.02
C GLY A 655 -17.96 5.66 -17.13
N GLY A 656 -17.45 4.43 -16.97
CA GLY A 656 -16.42 3.85 -17.83
C GLY A 656 -14.97 4.15 -17.42
N ALA A 657 -14.75 4.84 -16.29
CA ALA A 657 -13.43 4.96 -15.68
C ALA A 657 -12.86 3.60 -15.28
N ASP A 658 -11.53 3.51 -15.22
CA ASP A 658 -10.81 2.27 -14.91
C ASP A 658 -11.12 1.79 -13.47
N GLU A 659 -11.33 0.48 -13.30
CA GLU A 659 -11.63 -0.14 -12.01
C GLU A 659 -10.55 0.15 -10.97
N SER A 660 -9.29 0.29 -11.39
CA SER A 660 -8.17 0.65 -10.50
C SER A 660 -8.34 2.01 -9.81
N LEU A 661 -9.10 2.95 -10.39
CA LEU A 661 -9.42 4.23 -9.75
C LEU A 661 -10.46 4.05 -8.64
N VAL A 662 -11.41 3.13 -8.81
CA VAL A 662 -12.38 2.74 -7.77
C VAL A 662 -11.67 1.97 -6.65
N THR A 663 -10.78 1.03 -7.01
CA THR A 663 -9.89 0.35 -6.05
C THR A 663 -9.06 1.36 -5.26
N ASN A 664 -8.40 2.32 -5.92
CA ASN A 664 -7.57 3.30 -5.24
C ASN A 664 -8.40 4.20 -4.31
N PHE A 665 -9.63 4.60 -4.70
CA PHE A 665 -10.53 5.35 -3.83
C PHE A 665 -10.87 4.58 -2.54
N TYR A 666 -11.41 3.37 -2.62
CA TYR A 666 -11.82 2.61 -1.43
C TYR A 666 -10.64 2.13 -0.59
N SER A 667 -9.51 1.77 -1.23
CA SER A 667 -8.27 1.46 -0.52
C SER A 667 -7.72 2.67 0.24
N SER A 668 -7.87 3.87 -0.30
CA SER A 668 -7.46 5.11 0.36
C SER A 668 -8.44 5.50 1.48
N MET A 669 -9.75 5.41 1.25
CA MET A 669 -10.75 5.58 2.31
C MET A 669 -10.52 4.61 3.49
N TYR A 670 -10.17 3.35 3.22
CA TYR A 670 -9.75 2.39 4.24
C TYR A 670 -8.54 2.88 5.06
N ARG A 671 -7.46 3.34 4.41
CA ARG A 671 -6.24 3.77 5.11
C ARG A 671 -6.44 4.99 6.01
N THR A 672 -7.35 5.91 5.64
CA THR A 672 -7.72 7.06 6.52
C THR A 672 -8.33 6.65 7.87
N MET A 673 -8.69 5.37 8.08
CA MET A 673 -9.28 4.85 9.31
C MET A 673 -8.37 3.84 10.04
N MET A 674 -7.05 3.86 9.78
CA MET A 674 -6.05 3.05 10.50
C MET A 674 -5.66 3.64 11.85
N SER A 675 -5.49 4.96 11.88
CA SER A 675 -5.04 5.78 13.00
C SER A 675 -5.76 7.15 12.94
N PRO A 676 -5.84 7.93 14.04
CA PRO A 676 -5.52 7.58 15.43
C PRO A 676 -6.26 6.33 15.92
N GLN A 677 -5.63 5.57 16.82
CA GLN A 677 -6.15 4.31 17.33
C GLN A 677 -7.01 4.54 18.59
N ASN A 678 -8.13 3.83 18.72
CA ASN A 678 -9.02 3.93 19.87
C ASN A 678 -8.53 3.06 21.03
N TYR A 679 -7.98 3.69 22.08
CA TYR A 679 -7.49 3.06 23.31
C TYR A 679 -8.43 3.36 24.50
N THR A 680 -9.73 3.56 24.25
CA THR A 680 -10.72 3.89 25.29
C THR A 680 -10.86 2.76 26.31
N GLY A 681 -10.48 3.02 27.56
CA GLY A 681 -10.42 2.02 28.63
C GLY A 681 -9.08 1.30 28.77
N GLU A 682 -8.08 1.69 27.97
CA GLU A 682 -6.69 1.22 28.00
C GLU A 682 -5.69 2.38 28.26
N ASN A 683 -6.14 3.50 28.85
CA ASN A 683 -5.26 4.58 29.31
C ASN A 683 -4.77 4.32 30.76
N PRO A 684 -3.46 4.11 31.00
CA PRO A 684 -2.92 3.95 32.36
C PRO A 684 -2.46 5.28 33.01
N LEU A 685 -2.43 6.39 32.25
CA LEU A 685 -1.80 7.64 32.66
C LEU A 685 -2.71 8.48 33.57
N TRP A 686 -4.01 8.50 33.28
CA TRP A 686 -5.04 9.18 34.06
C TRP A 686 -6.39 8.46 33.90
N ASN A 687 -7.35 8.80 34.75
CA ASN A 687 -8.69 8.21 34.74
C ASN A 687 -9.71 9.28 34.33
N SER A 688 -10.31 9.10 33.15
CA SER A 688 -11.35 9.97 32.59
C SER A 688 -12.54 9.15 32.07
N THR A 689 -13.67 9.83 31.85
CA THR A 689 -14.85 9.27 31.17
C THR A 689 -14.95 9.70 29.69
N GLU A 690 -14.01 10.52 29.23
CA GLU A 690 -13.89 10.89 27.82
C GLU A 690 -13.34 9.71 26.99
N PRO A 691 -13.63 9.66 25.67
CA PRO A 691 -12.97 8.73 24.77
C PRO A 691 -11.47 9.00 24.74
N TYR A 692 -10.67 7.94 24.56
CA TYR A 692 -9.23 8.04 24.49
C TYR A 692 -8.71 7.43 23.19
N TYR A 693 -8.10 8.29 22.37
CA TYR A 693 -7.40 7.94 21.15
C TYR A 693 -5.91 8.29 21.31
N ASP A 694 -5.04 7.48 20.73
CA ASP A 694 -3.59 7.67 20.72
C ASP A 694 -3.06 7.35 19.30
N SER A 695 -1.75 7.39 19.07
CA SER A 695 -1.17 7.22 17.73
C SER A 695 -1.63 8.29 16.70
N PHE A 696 -1.78 9.53 17.18
CA PHE A 696 -1.70 10.73 16.36
C PHE A 696 -0.23 10.91 15.94
N TYR A 697 0.25 10.09 14.99
CA TYR A 697 1.69 9.95 14.72
C TYR A 697 2.39 11.31 14.54
N CYS A 698 1.81 12.16 13.69
CA CYS A 698 1.79 13.61 13.86
C CYS A 698 0.46 14.18 13.33
N MET A 699 0.00 15.30 13.90
CA MET A 699 -1.17 16.02 13.36
C MET A 699 -0.82 17.00 12.27
N TRP A 700 0.46 17.35 12.08
CA TRP A 700 0.94 18.13 10.95
C TRP A 700 0.47 17.51 9.62
N ASP A 701 0.62 16.20 9.47
CA ASP A 701 0.14 15.44 8.31
C ASP A 701 -1.40 15.37 8.34
N ALA A 702 -1.94 14.88 9.45
CA ALA A 702 -3.35 14.54 9.58
C ALA A 702 -4.33 15.73 9.42
N PHE A 703 -3.94 16.96 9.81
CA PHE A 703 -4.82 18.13 9.68
C PHE A 703 -5.03 18.55 8.23
N ARG A 704 -4.09 18.26 7.32
CA ARG A 704 -4.10 18.78 5.94
C ARG A 704 -5.22 18.16 5.11
N SER A 705 -5.48 16.88 5.31
CA SER A 705 -6.40 16.10 4.46
C SER A 705 -7.11 14.98 5.22
N GLN A 706 -6.46 14.24 6.13
CA GLN A 706 -7.03 13.03 6.74
C GLN A 706 -8.20 13.35 7.71
N LEU A 707 -7.97 14.17 8.72
CA LEU A 707 -9.03 14.59 9.65
C LEU A 707 -10.12 15.44 8.94
N PRO A 708 -9.80 16.36 8.00
CA PRO A 708 -10.79 16.97 7.11
C PRO A 708 -11.67 15.98 6.33
N PHE A 709 -11.13 14.85 5.88
CA PHE A 709 -11.91 13.81 5.18
C PHE A 709 -12.89 13.13 6.15
N LEU A 710 -12.46 12.83 7.38
CA LEU A 710 -13.33 12.25 8.41
C LEU A 710 -14.51 13.15 8.80
N THR A 711 -14.45 14.48 8.62
CA THR A 711 -15.65 15.34 8.80
C THR A 711 -16.81 14.97 7.86
N ILE A 712 -16.51 14.37 6.69
CA ILE A 712 -17.48 13.99 5.67
C ILE A 712 -17.98 12.57 5.94
N VAL A 713 -17.06 11.62 6.10
CA VAL A 713 -17.37 10.19 6.12
C VAL A 713 -17.59 9.59 7.50
N ASP A 714 -17.08 10.20 8.56
CA ASP A 714 -17.10 9.63 9.92
C ASP A 714 -17.06 10.67 11.07
N PRO A 715 -17.92 11.72 11.04
CA PRO A 715 -17.84 12.84 11.98
C PRO A 715 -18.06 12.44 13.45
N ASN A 716 -18.72 11.30 13.71
CA ASN A 716 -18.88 10.78 15.07
C ASN A 716 -17.52 10.40 15.69
N THR A 717 -16.71 9.61 14.99
CA THR A 717 -15.38 9.20 15.48
C THR A 717 -14.42 10.39 15.52
N LEU A 718 -14.46 11.30 14.54
CA LEU A 718 -13.67 12.53 14.61
C LEU A 718 -14.05 13.42 15.81
N SER A 719 -15.34 13.48 16.16
CA SER A 719 -15.79 14.19 17.36
C SER A 719 -15.29 13.55 18.66
N GLU A 720 -15.06 12.23 18.68
CA GLU A 720 -14.42 11.54 19.81
C GLU A 720 -12.90 11.80 19.86
N MET A 721 -12.22 11.80 18.71
CA MET A 721 -10.81 12.15 18.61
C MET A 721 -10.55 13.58 19.11
N VAL A 722 -11.40 14.55 18.73
CA VAL A 722 -11.34 15.93 19.25
C VAL A 722 -11.53 15.95 20.77
N ARG A 723 -12.49 15.21 21.31
CA ARG A 723 -12.67 15.11 22.78
C ARG A 723 -11.45 14.50 23.48
N SER A 724 -10.81 13.48 22.89
CA SER A 724 -9.57 12.91 23.41
C SER A 724 -8.39 13.90 23.42
N LEU A 725 -8.31 14.81 22.44
CA LEU A 725 -7.31 15.89 22.43
C LEU A 725 -7.57 16.89 23.57
N LEU A 726 -8.83 17.23 23.84
CA LEU A 726 -9.21 18.13 24.94
C LEU A 726 -8.97 17.48 26.31
N ASP A 727 -9.27 16.19 26.48
CA ASP A 727 -8.97 15.42 27.69
C ASP A 727 -7.46 15.33 27.94
N THR A 728 -6.68 15.11 26.88
CA THR A 728 -5.21 15.16 26.91
C THR A 728 -4.69 16.52 27.36
N TYR A 729 -5.25 17.63 26.84
CA TYR A 729 -4.92 18.98 27.30
C TYR A 729 -5.30 19.22 28.76
N VAL A 730 -6.47 18.76 29.22
CA VAL A 730 -6.90 18.87 30.64
C VAL A 730 -5.94 18.15 31.58
N HIS A 731 -5.36 17.02 31.16
CA HIS A 731 -4.49 16.20 32.00
C HIS A 731 -2.98 16.49 31.87
N LEU A 732 -2.51 16.98 30.71
CA LEU A 732 -1.09 17.28 30.45
C LEU A 732 -0.75 18.78 30.35
N GLY A 733 -1.75 19.65 30.17
CA GLY A 733 -1.59 21.10 30.07
C GLY A 733 -1.31 21.65 28.66
N TRP A 734 -1.20 20.79 27.65
CA TRP A 734 -0.91 21.14 26.25
C TRP A 734 -1.71 20.26 25.29
N LEU A 735 -2.02 20.78 24.11
CA LEU A 735 -2.37 19.91 23.00
C LEU A 735 -1.07 19.25 22.47
N PRO A 736 -1.09 17.96 22.10
CA PRO A 736 0.01 17.39 21.35
C PRO A 736 0.04 18.00 19.93
N ASP A 737 1.22 18.17 19.35
CA ASP A 737 1.36 18.19 17.88
C ASP A 737 1.42 16.73 17.38
N CYS A 738 2.06 15.85 18.15
CA CYS A 738 2.27 14.44 17.84
C CYS A 738 2.15 13.60 19.13
N ARG A 739 1.57 12.40 19.06
CA ARG A 739 1.35 11.51 20.23
C ARG A 739 1.23 10.05 19.79
N MET A 740 2.04 9.16 20.36
CA MET A 740 2.03 7.73 19.99
C MET A 740 2.47 6.83 21.14
N SER A 741 1.88 5.64 21.21
CA SER A 741 2.14 4.64 22.27
C SER A 741 2.18 5.29 23.67
N LEU A 742 1.16 6.10 23.99
CA LEU A 742 1.02 6.83 25.26
C LEU A 742 2.08 7.94 25.53
N CYS A 743 3.06 8.13 24.65
CA CYS A 743 4.17 9.06 24.81
C CYS A 743 3.94 10.37 24.05
N LYS A 744 4.67 11.44 24.42
CA LYS A 744 4.67 12.69 23.64
C LYS A 744 5.53 12.49 22.39
N GLY A 745 5.00 12.82 21.20
CA GLY A 745 5.77 12.83 19.95
C GLY A 745 6.48 14.16 19.74
N PHE A 746 7.46 14.21 18.84
CA PHE A 746 8.20 15.46 18.58
C PHE A 746 7.38 16.47 17.75
N THR A 747 7.39 17.75 18.13
CA THR A 747 6.73 18.82 17.37
C THR A 747 7.39 19.02 16.01
N GLN A 748 6.61 19.20 14.94
CA GLN A 748 7.11 19.31 13.56
C GLN A 748 7.20 20.77 13.05
N GLY A 749 6.28 21.65 13.46
CA GLY A 749 6.34 23.07 13.10
C GLY A 749 5.42 23.93 13.97
N GLY A 750 4.13 23.88 13.67
CA GLY A 750 3.04 24.50 14.42
C GLY A 750 2.61 23.74 15.68
N SER A 751 1.50 24.18 16.26
CA SER A 751 0.67 23.40 17.21
C SER A 751 -0.57 22.93 16.46
N ASN A 752 -0.43 21.89 15.63
CA ASN A 752 -1.39 21.64 14.54
C ASN A 752 -2.76 21.10 14.99
N ALA A 753 -2.90 20.71 16.26
CA ALA A 753 -4.20 20.54 16.92
C ALA A 753 -5.10 21.78 16.78
N ASP A 754 -4.53 23.00 16.78
CA ASP A 754 -5.26 24.26 16.56
C ASP A 754 -6.02 24.26 15.22
N ASN A 755 -5.41 23.67 14.19
CA ASN A 755 -5.98 23.60 12.85
C ASN A 755 -7.16 22.61 12.84
N VAL A 756 -7.01 21.45 13.50
CA VAL A 756 -8.05 20.42 13.65
C VAL A 756 -9.26 20.96 14.42
N LEU A 757 -9.03 21.67 15.52
CA LEU A 757 -10.09 22.26 16.35
C LEU A 757 -10.85 23.36 15.58
N ALA A 758 -10.16 24.23 14.85
CA ALA A 758 -10.81 25.24 14.02
C ALA A 758 -11.56 24.62 12.83
N ASP A 759 -10.99 23.59 12.17
CA ASP A 759 -11.61 22.90 11.04
C ASP A 759 -12.92 22.21 11.45
N GLY A 760 -12.88 21.47 12.57
CA GLY A 760 -14.07 20.87 13.16
C GLY A 760 -15.13 21.92 13.51
N TYR A 761 -14.73 23.06 14.08
CA TYR A 761 -15.69 24.12 14.42
C TYR A 761 -16.39 24.71 13.19
N VAL A 762 -15.64 25.18 12.18
CA VAL A 762 -16.23 25.87 11.01
C VAL A 762 -17.05 24.93 10.11
N LYS A 763 -16.83 23.61 10.21
CA LYS A 763 -17.62 22.58 9.53
C LYS A 763 -18.82 22.10 10.36
N ASN A 764 -19.03 22.66 11.56
CA ASN A 764 -20.07 22.24 12.51
C ASN A 764 -19.96 20.74 12.85
N LEU A 765 -18.76 20.30 13.20
CA LEU A 765 -18.49 18.94 13.70
C LEU A 765 -19.31 18.68 14.96
N THR A 766 -20.18 17.68 14.88
CA THR A 766 -21.00 17.19 15.99
C THR A 766 -20.84 15.68 16.10
N GLY A 767 -21.02 15.15 17.31
CA GLY A 767 -21.06 13.72 17.60
C GLY A 767 -22.14 13.40 18.62
N HIS A 768 -22.13 12.17 19.14
CA HIS A 768 -23.10 11.73 20.16
C HIS A 768 -23.03 12.53 21.48
N VAL A 769 -21.88 13.15 21.76
CA VAL A 769 -21.67 14.09 22.86
C VAL A 769 -21.11 15.39 22.25
N PRO A 770 -21.61 16.59 22.63
CA PRO A 770 -21.07 17.86 22.16
C PRO A 770 -19.61 18.07 22.57
N ILE A 771 -18.83 18.72 21.72
CA ILE A 771 -17.47 19.21 22.01
C ILE A 771 -17.58 20.51 22.83
N ASP A 772 -16.80 20.66 23.90
CA ASP A 772 -16.68 21.95 24.60
C ASP A 772 -15.71 22.87 23.84
N TRP A 773 -16.29 23.70 22.97
CA TRP A 773 -15.54 24.68 22.18
C TRP A 773 -14.91 25.81 23.01
N ASN A 774 -15.34 26.03 24.27
CA ASN A 774 -14.67 26.99 25.16
C ASN A 774 -13.37 26.38 25.70
N LEU A 775 -13.41 25.10 26.08
CA LEU A 775 -12.21 24.34 26.46
C LEU A 775 -11.24 24.21 25.29
N ALA A 776 -11.76 23.97 24.07
CA ALA A 776 -10.96 23.99 22.85
C ALA A 776 -10.25 25.34 22.65
N LEU A 777 -10.98 26.46 22.71
CA LEU A 777 -10.36 27.77 22.56
C LEU A 777 -9.37 28.08 23.70
N GLN A 778 -9.64 27.62 24.93
CA GLN A 778 -8.70 27.75 26.04
C GLN A 778 -7.38 27.00 25.76
N ALA A 779 -7.46 25.79 25.21
CA ALA A 779 -6.30 24.98 24.85
C ALA A 779 -5.47 25.64 23.73
N MET A 780 -6.11 26.10 22.65
CA MET A 780 -5.41 26.77 21.56
C MET A 780 -4.79 28.12 22.01
N ILE A 781 -5.45 28.84 22.92
CA ILE A 781 -4.90 30.07 23.53
C ILE A 781 -3.71 29.76 24.46
N ASN A 782 -3.70 28.62 25.15
CA ASN A 782 -2.56 28.20 25.95
C ASN A 782 -1.32 28.03 25.06
N ASP A 783 -1.44 27.30 23.96
CA ASP A 783 -0.33 27.01 23.05
C ASP A 783 0.21 28.27 22.35
N ALA A 784 -0.61 29.31 22.16
CA ALA A 784 -0.20 30.59 21.56
C ALA A 784 0.35 31.64 22.55
N GLU A 785 0.17 31.45 23.87
CA GLU A 785 0.58 32.43 24.89
C GLU A 785 1.58 31.90 25.92
N ASN A 786 1.52 30.62 26.27
CA ASN A 786 2.42 29.97 27.21
C ASN A 786 3.48 29.17 26.44
N GLU A 787 4.70 29.14 26.97
CA GLU A 787 5.81 28.38 26.38
C GLU A 787 6.21 27.24 27.32
N PRO A 788 6.27 25.97 26.86
CA PRO A 788 6.74 24.85 27.67
C PRO A 788 8.26 24.88 27.85
N LEU A 789 8.72 24.26 28.94
CA LEU A 789 10.15 24.14 29.25
C LEU A 789 10.90 23.32 28.19
N ASP A 790 10.24 22.33 27.61
CA ASP A 790 10.70 21.56 26.46
C ASP A 790 9.61 21.62 25.38
N TRP A 791 9.82 22.47 24.38
CA TRP A 791 8.90 22.61 23.24
C TRP A 791 9.23 21.66 22.08
N SER A 792 10.17 20.73 22.29
CA SER A 792 10.49 19.67 21.33
C SER A 792 9.35 18.65 21.20
N ASN A 793 8.46 18.55 22.18
CA ASN A 793 7.39 17.53 22.24
C ASN A 793 6.00 18.05 22.72
N GLU A 794 5.84 19.36 22.99
CA GLU A 794 4.53 19.98 23.26
C GLU A 794 4.50 21.50 22.99
N GLY A 795 3.31 22.08 22.75
CA GLY A 795 3.08 23.52 22.66
C GLY A 795 3.90 24.27 21.60
N ARG A 796 4.24 25.54 21.88
CA ARG A 796 5.06 26.39 20.99
C ARG A 796 6.25 27.00 21.74
N GLY A 797 7.42 26.97 21.11
CA GLY A 797 8.64 27.63 21.60
C GLY A 797 8.91 29.00 21.00
N GLY A 798 9.85 29.75 21.58
CA GLY A 798 10.30 31.06 21.11
C GLY A 798 9.20 32.12 21.16
N LEU A 799 8.20 31.97 22.03
CA LEU A 799 7.02 32.83 22.07
C LEU A 799 7.35 34.24 22.57
N GLN A 800 8.44 34.40 23.31
CA GLN A 800 8.99 35.73 23.64
C GLN A 800 9.43 36.48 22.39
N SER A 801 10.06 35.79 21.43
CA SER A 801 10.43 36.37 20.14
C SER A 801 9.22 36.50 19.21
N TRP A 802 8.32 35.51 19.13
CA TRP A 802 7.06 35.60 18.38
C TRP A 802 6.29 36.88 18.70
N LYS A 803 6.01 37.11 19.99
CA LYS A 803 5.18 38.23 20.48
C LYS A 803 5.89 39.58 20.48
N ARG A 804 7.22 39.62 20.39
CA ARG A 804 8.04 40.85 20.40
C ARG A 804 8.51 41.29 19.01
N LEU A 805 8.80 40.33 18.13
CA LEU A 805 9.45 40.55 16.83
C LEU A 805 8.54 40.23 15.65
N ASN A 806 7.43 39.51 15.87
CA ASN A 806 6.48 39.07 14.84
C ASN A 806 7.07 38.07 13.82
N TYR A 807 8.03 37.25 14.25
CA TYR A 807 8.57 36.07 13.56
C TYR A 807 9.37 35.22 14.57
N ILE A 808 9.66 33.97 14.24
CA ILE A 808 10.61 33.12 14.97
C ILE A 808 12.02 33.37 14.41
N PRO A 809 13.00 33.85 15.20
CA PRO A 809 14.35 34.11 14.74
C PRO A 809 15.16 32.84 14.44
N TYR A 810 16.11 32.98 13.52
CA TYR A 810 17.19 32.02 13.33
C TYR A 810 18.23 32.17 14.45
N LEU A 811 18.66 31.03 15.00
CA LEU A 811 19.48 30.94 16.22
C LEU A 811 18.87 31.75 17.38
N ASP A 812 17.57 31.59 17.63
CA ASP A 812 16.90 32.34 18.69
C ASP A 812 17.52 32.08 20.07
N TYR A 813 17.52 33.12 20.90
CA TYR A 813 17.98 33.09 22.28
C TYR A 813 16.76 33.09 23.19
N ASP A 814 16.18 31.92 23.38
CA ASP A 814 15.26 31.67 24.49
C ASP A 814 16.00 31.06 25.68
N TYR A 815 15.46 31.31 26.87
CA TYR A 815 15.96 30.86 28.16
C TYR A 815 14.82 30.42 29.11
N LEU A 816 13.58 30.45 28.63
CA LEU A 816 12.37 29.99 29.30
C LEU A 816 11.99 28.59 28.81
N GLY A 817 12.05 28.36 27.50
CA GLY A 817 11.83 27.07 26.84
C GLY A 817 13.05 26.60 26.04
N PHE A 818 13.20 25.28 25.90
CA PHE A 818 14.30 24.65 25.19
C PHE A 818 13.80 23.72 24.06
N GLY A 819 14.56 23.64 22.98
CA GLY A 819 14.25 22.80 21.82
C GLY A 819 15.23 23.01 20.66
N THR A 820 14.88 22.51 19.46
CA THR A 820 15.76 22.58 18.28
C THR A 820 15.78 23.98 17.66
N ASN A 821 16.81 24.80 17.95
CA ASN A 821 17.00 26.16 17.42
C ASN A 821 17.21 26.21 15.89
N SER A 822 16.11 26.04 15.16
CA SER A 822 15.99 25.79 13.73
C SER A 822 14.53 25.97 13.29
N ARG A 823 14.20 25.63 12.04
CA ARG A 823 12.84 25.67 11.49
C ARG A 823 12.20 27.07 11.57
N SER A 824 13.02 28.14 11.61
CA SER A 824 12.59 29.54 11.79
C SER A 824 11.53 29.99 10.77
N ILE A 825 11.60 29.51 9.52
CA ILE A 825 10.67 29.87 8.46
C ILE A 825 9.38 29.06 8.59
N SER A 826 9.45 27.72 8.65
CA SER A 826 8.25 26.87 8.74
C SER A 826 7.44 27.14 10.01
N ARG A 827 8.10 27.28 11.17
CA ARG A 827 7.44 27.64 12.44
C ARG A 827 6.80 29.03 12.39
N THR A 828 7.41 30.00 11.69
CA THR A 828 6.80 31.34 11.50
C THR A 828 5.53 31.28 10.65
N LEU A 829 5.52 30.47 9.60
CA LEU A 829 4.35 30.28 8.74
C LEU A 829 3.23 29.53 9.47
N GLU A 830 3.58 28.40 10.11
CA GLU A 830 2.64 27.56 10.82
C GLU A 830 2.05 28.28 12.04
N TYR A 831 2.85 28.98 12.87
CA TYR A 831 2.29 29.80 13.96
C TYR A 831 1.41 30.96 13.46
N SER A 832 1.68 31.54 12.27
CA SER A 832 0.76 32.51 11.66
C SER A 832 -0.59 31.87 11.27
N TYR A 833 -0.59 30.64 10.76
CA TYR A 833 -1.82 29.93 10.42
C TYR A 833 -2.55 29.37 11.64
N ASN A 834 -1.84 28.85 12.64
CA ASN A 834 -2.43 28.45 13.92
C ASN A 834 -3.08 29.68 14.63
N ASP A 835 -2.42 30.85 14.60
CA ASP A 835 -3.04 32.10 15.10
C ASP A 835 -4.25 32.54 14.25
N TYR A 836 -4.29 32.26 12.93
CA TYR A 836 -5.53 32.43 12.16
C TYR A 836 -6.66 31.53 12.68
N CYS A 837 -6.39 30.24 12.91
CA CYS A 837 -7.34 29.27 13.44
C CYS A 837 -7.89 29.68 14.83
N ILE A 838 -7.03 30.18 15.72
CA ILE A 838 -7.44 30.77 17.01
C ILE A 838 -8.31 32.02 16.81
N SER A 839 -8.00 32.85 15.82
CA SER A 839 -8.81 34.03 15.50
C SER A 839 -10.22 33.65 15.05
N THR A 840 -10.36 32.62 14.22
CA THR A 840 -11.63 32.09 13.72
C THR A 840 -12.53 31.61 14.87
N LEU A 841 -12.01 30.76 15.76
CA LEU A 841 -12.78 30.28 16.91
C LEU A 841 -13.06 31.40 17.94
N SER A 842 -12.07 32.28 18.20
CA SER A 842 -12.27 33.47 19.04
C SER A 842 -13.42 34.36 18.56
N LYS A 843 -13.51 34.57 17.24
CA LYS A 843 -14.55 35.40 16.64
C LYS A 843 -15.94 34.77 16.80
N ALA A 844 -16.05 33.47 16.54
CA ALA A 844 -17.32 32.75 16.62
C ALA A 844 -17.85 32.66 18.06
N LEU A 845 -16.96 32.54 19.05
CA LEU A 845 -17.31 32.62 20.48
C LEU A 845 -17.40 34.07 21.01
N GLY A 846 -17.30 35.08 20.13
CA GLY A 846 -17.54 36.49 20.47
C GLY A 846 -16.45 37.17 21.31
N LEU A 847 -15.23 36.60 21.36
CA LEU A 847 -14.12 37.10 22.18
C LEU A 847 -13.27 38.15 21.45
N SER A 848 -12.83 39.17 22.19
CA SER A 848 -11.96 40.24 21.68
C SER A 848 -10.57 39.76 21.23
N SER A 849 -10.12 38.59 21.73
CA SER A 849 -8.88 37.91 21.36
C SER A 849 -8.70 37.72 19.85
N TYR A 850 -9.81 37.56 19.10
CA TYR A 850 -9.86 37.55 17.64
C TYR A 850 -8.94 38.60 17.01
N THR A 851 -8.99 39.84 17.50
CA THR A 851 -8.21 40.97 16.98
C THR A 851 -6.70 40.82 17.16
N THR A 852 -6.26 40.13 18.22
CA THR A 852 -4.83 39.88 18.47
C THR A 852 -4.32 38.79 17.53
N TYR A 853 -5.03 37.67 17.46
CA TYR A 853 -4.60 36.52 16.69
C TYR A 853 -4.73 36.73 15.17
N LEU A 854 -5.77 37.44 14.70
CA LEU A 854 -5.86 37.87 13.29
C LEU A 854 -4.73 38.84 12.91
N SER A 855 -4.22 39.64 13.85
CA SER A 855 -3.05 40.49 13.58
C SER A 855 -1.79 39.64 13.43
N ARG A 856 -1.56 38.68 14.35
CA ARG A 856 -0.42 37.75 14.29
C ARG A 856 -0.45 36.79 13.12
N SER A 857 -1.61 36.50 12.53
CA SER A 857 -1.67 35.67 11.32
C SER A 857 -1.04 36.35 10.09
N SER A 858 -0.75 37.65 10.15
CA SER A 858 0.06 38.36 9.14
C SER A 858 1.57 38.26 9.35
N ASN A 859 2.04 37.69 10.46
CA ASN A 859 3.46 37.68 10.86
C ASN A 859 4.40 37.04 9.83
N TRP A 860 3.94 36.06 9.06
CA TRP A 860 4.72 35.44 7.97
C TRP A 860 5.36 36.45 7.02
N GLN A 861 4.70 37.58 6.77
CA GLN A 861 5.18 38.63 5.87
C GLN A 861 6.52 39.24 6.35
N ASN A 862 6.84 39.14 7.64
CA ASN A 862 8.09 39.63 8.20
C ASN A 862 9.32 38.84 7.73
N LEU A 863 9.16 37.61 7.21
CA LEU A 863 10.27 36.83 6.63
C LEU A 863 10.37 36.95 5.10
N PHE A 864 9.44 37.63 4.41
CA PHE A 864 9.50 37.79 2.96
C PHE A 864 10.57 38.83 2.56
N LYS A 865 11.59 38.37 1.83
CA LYS A 865 12.72 39.18 1.37
C LYS A 865 12.69 39.33 -0.16
N SER A 866 12.10 40.43 -0.63
CA SER A 866 11.70 40.67 -2.02
C SER A 866 12.81 40.68 -3.07
N ASP A 867 14.07 40.91 -2.69
CA ASP A 867 15.25 40.96 -3.58
C ASP A 867 16.02 39.63 -3.67
N THR A 868 15.67 38.63 -2.85
CA THR A 868 16.31 37.30 -2.87
C THR A 868 16.04 36.59 -4.20
N ARG A 869 17.05 35.90 -4.74
CA ARG A 869 16.94 35.03 -5.92
C ARG A 869 17.14 33.56 -5.55
N SER A 870 16.67 32.68 -6.42
CA SER A 870 16.96 31.24 -6.38
C SER A 870 17.77 30.83 -7.61
N PHE A 871 18.64 29.83 -7.46
CA PHE A 871 19.44 29.25 -8.53
C PHE A 871 19.31 27.73 -8.52
N ILE A 872 19.23 27.11 -9.70
CA ILE A 872 19.31 25.63 -9.84
C ILE A 872 20.56 25.32 -10.66
N ASN A 873 21.48 24.52 -10.09
CA ASN A 873 22.76 24.16 -10.72
C ASN A 873 23.57 25.38 -11.21
N GLY A 874 23.46 26.52 -10.51
CA GLY A 874 24.12 27.79 -10.84
C GLY A 874 23.39 28.66 -11.88
N ASN A 875 22.30 28.18 -12.49
CA ASN A 875 21.44 28.99 -13.36
C ASN A 875 20.40 29.74 -12.52
N ASP A 876 20.23 31.04 -12.79
CA ASP A 876 19.18 31.87 -12.19
C ASP A 876 17.80 31.38 -12.63
N THR A 877 16.87 31.16 -11.69
CA THR A 877 15.50 30.71 -12.03
C THR A 877 14.65 31.82 -12.64
N GLY A 878 15.10 33.08 -12.56
CA GLY A 878 14.35 34.26 -13.01
C GLY A 878 13.35 34.79 -11.97
N PHE A 879 13.14 34.08 -10.87
CA PHE A 879 12.21 34.48 -9.80
C PHE A 879 12.93 35.26 -8.69
N THR A 880 12.29 36.33 -8.22
CA THR A 880 12.74 37.16 -7.10
C THR A 880 11.71 37.18 -5.97
N GLY A 881 12.18 37.34 -4.75
CA GLY A 881 11.35 37.43 -3.55
C GLY A 881 11.04 36.06 -2.98
N PHE A 882 11.69 35.71 -1.87
CA PHE A 882 11.52 34.45 -1.16
C PHE A 882 11.52 34.73 0.35
N LEU A 883 10.95 33.80 1.13
CA LEU A 883 11.13 33.81 2.57
C LEU A 883 12.61 33.55 2.91
N GLN A 884 13.12 34.24 3.93
CA GLN A 884 14.50 34.09 4.41
C GLN A 884 14.55 34.23 5.94
N PRO A 885 15.49 33.55 6.62
CA PRO A 885 15.58 33.62 8.07
C PRO A 885 16.01 35.02 8.55
N LYS A 886 15.67 35.37 9.79
CA LYS A 886 16.08 36.63 10.45
C LYS A 886 16.67 36.38 11.82
N TYR A 887 17.74 37.07 12.15
CA TYR A 887 18.29 37.09 13.51
C TYR A 887 17.48 38.02 14.42
N LEU A 888 17.60 37.81 15.73
CA LEU A 888 17.02 38.65 16.81
C LEU A 888 17.18 40.18 16.65
N ASN A 889 18.23 40.63 15.95
CA ASN A 889 18.51 42.05 15.70
C ASN A 889 17.83 42.61 14.42
N GLY A 890 16.98 41.82 13.75
CA GLY A 890 16.29 42.17 12.51
C GLY A 890 17.13 42.06 11.23
N SER A 891 18.41 41.68 11.32
CA SER A 891 19.23 41.38 10.13
C SER A 891 18.87 40.01 9.54
N TRP A 892 19.03 39.89 8.22
CA TRP A 892 18.71 38.66 7.49
C TRP A 892 19.83 37.62 7.64
N GLY A 893 19.44 36.36 7.88
CA GLY A 893 20.26 35.20 7.58
C GLY A 893 20.11 34.79 6.10
N TYR A 894 20.56 33.58 5.76
CA TYR A 894 20.37 33.02 4.42
C TYR A 894 20.15 31.50 4.47
N GLN A 895 19.16 31.02 3.72
CA GLN A 895 19.02 29.63 3.30
C GLN A 895 18.77 29.64 1.78
N ASP A 896 19.45 28.77 1.03
CA ASP A 896 19.20 28.64 -0.40
C ASP A 896 17.75 28.18 -0.63
N PRO A 897 16.94 28.89 -1.45
CA PRO A 897 15.54 28.52 -1.64
C PRO A 897 15.30 27.08 -2.10
N ILE A 898 16.28 26.41 -2.74
CA ILE A 898 16.14 25.02 -3.20
C ILE A 898 16.58 23.97 -2.16
N LEU A 899 17.19 24.38 -1.04
CA LEU A 899 17.57 23.45 0.03
C LEU A 899 16.31 22.79 0.60
N CYS A 900 16.39 21.50 0.96
CA CYS A 900 15.25 20.66 1.36
C CYS A 900 14.29 20.26 0.22
N SER A 901 14.65 20.45 -1.05
CA SER A 901 13.91 19.87 -2.21
C SER A 901 14.58 18.58 -2.72
N PRO A 902 13.90 17.77 -3.57
CA PRO A 902 14.51 16.62 -4.26
C PRO A 902 15.75 16.97 -5.11
N LEU A 903 15.91 18.23 -5.52
CA LEU A 903 17.09 18.71 -6.26
C LEU A 903 18.31 19.01 -5.36
N SER A 904 18.12 19.12 -4.04
CA SER A 904 19.19 19.48 -3.09
C SER A 904 19.40 18.48 -1.95
N GLY A 905 18.43 17.62 -1.66
CA GLY A 905 18.48 16.62 -0.59
C GLY A 905 17.48 16.90 0.56
N PHE A 906 17.07 15.82 1.22
CA PHE A 906 16.07 15.79 2.28
C PHE A 906 16.50 16.51 3.58
N CYS A 907 15.52 17.00 4.33
CA CYS A 907 15.66 17.64 5.64
C CYS A 907 14.70 17.03 6.65
N SER A 908 15.02 17.01 7.94
CA SER A 908 14.14 16.52 9.02
C SER A 908 14.69 16.94 10.38
N LEU A 909 14.18 16.38 11.49
CA LEU A 909 14.73 16.45 12.85
C LEU A 909 16.09 15.74 12.96
N THR A 910 17.10 16.29 12.31
CA THR A 910 18.49 15.78 12.33
C THR A 910 19.37 16.57 13.28
N SER A 911 20.63 16.15 13.44
CA SER A 911 21.65 16.92 14.19
C SER A 911 22.18 18.16 13.45
N ASN A 912 21.71 18.43 12.23
CA ASN A 912 22.00 19.65 11.46
C ASN A 912 20.72 20.13 10.73
N PRO A 913 19.68 20.52 11.49
CA PRO A 913 18.38 20.92 10.93
C PRO A 913 18.49 22.25 10.17
N GLN A 914 17.52 22.52 9.30
CA GLN A 914 17.44 23.74 8.47
C GLN A 914 16.30 24.65 8.92
N GLU A 915 16.07 25.77 8.25
CA GLU A 915 15.04 26.75 8.64
C GLU A 915 13.65 26.47 8.05
N THR A 916 13.54 25.47 7.18
CA THR A 916 12.30 24.79 6.82
C THR A 916 12.33 23.33 7.29
N PHE A 917 11.17 22.69 7.37
CA PHE A 917 11.01 21.31 7.88
C PHE A 917 10.54 20.41 6.73
N GLU A 918 11.36 19.41 6.38
CA GLU A 918 11.17 18.40 5.32
C GLU A 918 11.04 18.90 3.88
N ASP A 919 10.43 20.06 3.61
CA ASP A 919 10.46 20.72 2.32
C ASP A 919 11.27 22.03 2.29
N SER A 920 11.50 22.50 1.07
CA SER A 920 12.15 23.72 0.65
C SER A 920 11.34 25.00 0.88
N ILE A 921 12.03 26.14 0.83
CA ILE A 921 11.40 27.47 0.78
C ILE A 921 10.57 27.63 -0.50
N TRP A 922 10.92 26.90 -1.57
CA TRP A 922 10.17 26.89 -2.82
C TRP A 922 8.74 26.35 -2.68
N GLU A 923 8.52 25.34 -1.84
CA GLU A 923 7.19 24.84 -1.49
C GLU A 923 6.61 25.68 -0.31
N TYR A 924 7.35 25.86 0.79
CA TYR A 924 6.87 26.55 1.99
C TYR A 924 6.45 28.02 1.78
N GLN A 925 6.97 28.73 0.77
CA GLN A 925 6.50 30.09 0.46
C GLN A 925 4.99 30.16 0.17
N PHE A 926 4.37 29.03 -0.19
CA PHE A 926 2.95 28.90 -0.49
C PHE A 926 2.08 28.51 0.72
N PHE A 927 2.68 28.16 1.87
CA PHE A 927 1.96 27.82 3.10
C PHE A 927 1.46 29.08 3.83
N VAL A 928 0.52 29.79 3.21
CA VAL A 928 -0.26 30.89 3.83
C VAL A 928 -1.77 30.74 3.52
N PRO A 929 -2.37 29.56 3.81
CA PRO A 929 -3.72 29.16 3.36
C PRO A 929 -4.87 30.13 3.69
N HIS A 930 -4.70 31.00 4.67
CA HIS A 930 -5.66 32.03 5.09
C HIS A 930 -5.54 33.36 4.33
N ASP A 931 -4.42 33.63 3.65
CA ASP A 931 -4.16 34.94 3.03
C ASP A 931 -3.36 34.88 1.70
N ILE A 932 -3.67 33.87 0.88
CA ILE A 932 -3.06 33.66 -0.44
C ILE A 932 -3.16 34.91 -1.34
N ALA A 933 -4.23 35.70 -1.24
CA ALA A 933 -4.37 36.96 -1.98
C ALA A 933 -3.24 37.99 -1.69
N THR A 934 -2.73 38.05 -0.45
CA THR A 934 -1.55 38.87 -0.13
C THR A 934 -0.29 38.30 -0.76
N LEU A 935 -0.11 36.97 -0.76
CA LEU A 935 1.05 36.32 -1.39
C LEU A 935 1.07 36.56 -2.91
N ILE A 936 -0.06 36.38 -3.59
CA ILE A 936 -0.23 36.70 -5.02
C ILE A 936 0.23 38.14 -5.30
N LYS A 937 -0.20 39.10 -4.47
CA LYS A 937 0.21 40.51 -4.58
C LYS A 937 1.72 40.72 -4.30
N GLN A 938 2.31 40.01 -3.35
CA GLN A 938 3.75 40.12 -3.03
C GLN A 938 4.66 39.53 -4.13
N VAL A 939 4.26 38.46 -4.81
CA VAL A 939 5.09 37.83 -5.87
C VAL A 939 4.95 38.46 -7.26
N GLY A 940 4.04 39.43 -7.43
CA GLY A 940 3.89 40.21 -8.68
C GLY A 940 2.52 40.16 -9.36
N GLY A 941 1.50 39.56 -8.73
CA GLY A 941 0.15 39.39 -9.27
C GLY A 941 -0.13 37.99 -9.82
N PRO A 942 -1.35 37.72 -10.31
CA PRO A 942 -1.81 36.36 -10.67
C PRO A 942 -0.90 35.65 -11.68
N ASP A 943 -0.49 36.30 -12.77
CA ASP A 943 0.37 35.69 -13.79
C ASP A 943 1.75 35.30 -13.24
N ALA A 944 2.32 36.13 -12.36
CA ALA A 944 3.61 35.85 -11.73
C ALA A 944 3.52 34.71 -10.71
N PHE A 945 2.39 34.61 -10.00
CA PHE A 945 2.08 33.52 -9.08
C PHE A 945 1.85 32.18 -9.81
N ILE A 946 1.06 32.19 -10.88
CA ILE A 946 0.82 31.01 -11.74
C ILE A 946 2.14 30.53 -12.37
N SER A 947 2.95 31.44 -12.90
CA SER A 947 4.28 31.13 -13.45
C SER A 947 5.19 30.48 -12.40
N ARG A 948 5.14 30.96 -11.15
CA ARG A 948 5.91 30.42 -10.02
C ARG A 948 5.45 29.03 -9.60
N LEU A 949 4.13 28.78 -9.51
CA LEU A 949 3.57 27.45 -9.23
C LEU A 949 3.88 26.45 -10.35
N ASN A 950 3.78 26.88 -11.61
CA ASN A 950 4.16 26.01 -12.74
C ASN A 950 5.64 25.64 -12.67
N PHE A 951 6.53 26.61 -12.42
CA PHE A 951 7.96 26.34 -12.26
C PHE A 951 8.24 25.38 -11.10
N LEU A 952 7.58 25.55 -9.95
CA LEU A 952 7.70 24.67 -8.78
C LEU A 952 7.44 23.20 -9.16
N HIS A 953 6.26 22.92 -9.71
CA HIS A 953 5.87 21.55 -10.11
C HIS A 953 6.65 20.98 -11.32
N GLU A 954 7.10 21.83 -12.25
CA GLU A 954 7.74 21.37 -13.51
C GLU A 954 9.27 21.26 -13.44
N SER A 955 9.91 21.90 -12.46
CA SER A 955 11.37 21.87 -12.30
C SER A 955 11.90 20.64 -11.56
N GLY A 956 11.03 19.87 -10.90
CA GLY A 956 11.41 18.79 -9.98
C GLY A 956 11.73 19.26 -8.56
N LEU A 957 11.27 20.46 -8.17
CA LEU A 957 11.41 20.99 -6.81
C LEU A 957 10.37 20.46 -5.83
N THR A 958 9.15 20.15 -6.27
CA THR A 958 8.10 19.52 -5.46
C THR A 958 8.33 18.02 -5.32
N ASP A 959 8.15 17.49 -4.11
CA ASP A 959 7.80 16.09 -3.91
C ASP A 959 6.30 15.99 -3.58
N ILE A 960 5.55 15.19 -4.36
CA ILE A 960 4.12 14.94 -4.11
C ILE A 960 3.90 13.84 -3.05
N GLY A 961 4.97 13.16 -2.64
CA GLY A 961 5.03 12.33 -1.44
C GLY A 961 5.40 13.10 -0.17
N ASN A 962 5.17 14.41 -0.13
CA ASN A 962 5.39 15.27 1.04
C ASN A 962 4.22 16.26 1.24
N GLU A 963 3.69 16.29 2.46
CA GLU A 963 2.52 16.99 2.97
C GLU A 963 2.40 18.50 2.65
N PRO A 964 3.48 19.32 2.58
CA PRO A 964 3.38 20.72 2.18
C PRO A 964 2.89 20.91 0.74
N SER A 965 3.12 19.94 -0.15
CA SER A 965 2.78 20.03 -1.58
C SER A 965 1.28 19.93 -1.87
N PHE A 966 0.49 19.31 -0.99
CA PHE A 966 -0.92 19.02 -1.26
C PHE A 966 -1.74 20.27 -1.58
N LEU A 967 -1.44 21.38 -0.90
CA LEU A 967 -2.15 22.65 -1.10
C LEU A 967 -1.76 23.32 -2.41
N THR A 968 -0.49 23.25 -2.84
CA THR A 968 0.03 24.03 -3.97
C THR A 968 -0.60 23.62 -5.30
N VAL A 969 -0.96 22.34 -5.43
CA VAL A 969 -1.81 21.76 -6.49
C VAL A 969 -3.11 22.56 -6.71
N PHE A 970 -3.71 23.15 -5.67
CA PHE A 970 -5.00 23.85 -5.72
C PHE A 970 -4.91 25.37 -5.60
N LEU A 971 -3.71 25.95 -5.46
CA LEU A 971 -3.59 27.41 -5.28
C LEU A 971 -3.94 28.22 -6.54
N TYR A 972 -4.03 27.58 -7.71
CA TYR A 972 -4.55 28.21 -8.93
C TYR A 972 -5.99 28.73 -8.81
N HIS A 973 -6.79 28.21 -7.86
CA HIS A 973 -8.14 28.73 -7.57
C HIS A 973 -8.10 30.18 -7.09
N TYR A 974 -7.11 30.56 -6.28
CA TYR A 974 -6.91 31.94 -5.82
C TYR A 974 -6.41 32.89 -6.91
N ALA A 975 -5.83 32.34 -7.99
CA ALA A 975 -5.38 33.10 -9.16
C ALA A 975 -6.39 33.09 -10.32
N GLY A 976 -7.63 32.64 -10.09
CA GLY A 976 -8.70 32.61 -11.10
C GLY A 976 -8.45 31.61 -12.24
N ARG A 977 -7.72 30.51 -11.99
CA ARG A 977 -7.39 29.50 -13.00
C ARG A 977 -7.59 28.05 -12.50
N PRO A 978 -8.78 27.68 -12.01
CA PRO A 978 -9.06 26.35 -11.43
C PRO A 978 -8.82 25.19 -12.41
N ALA A 979 -8.86 25.43 -13.72
CA ALA A 979 -8.50 24.46 -14.74
C ALA A 979 -7.07 23.91 -14.59
N LEU A 980 -6.12 24.73 -14.13
CA LEU A 980 -4.73 24.29 -13.92
C LEU A 980 -4.60 23.33 -12.74
N SER A 981 -5.44 23.46 -11.71
CA SER A 981 -5.53 22.46 -10.63
C SER A 981 -5.99 21.10 -11.16
N ALA A 982 -6.98 21.11 -12.08
CA ALA A 982 -7.44 19.88 -12.73
C ALA A 982 -6.34 19.24 -13.61
N ASP A 983 -5.54 20.05 -14.31
CA ASP A 983 -4.35 19.57 -15.04
C ASP A 983 -3.32 18.91 -14.08
N ARG A 984 -3.02 19.54 -12.94
CA ARG A 984 -2.10 18.99 -11.92
C ARG A 984 -2.65 17.70 -11.31
N VAL A 985 -3.93 17.67 -10.93
CA VAL A 985 -4.59 16.48 -10.36
C VAL A 985 -4.60 15.32 -11.36
N ARG A 986 -4.94 15.56 -12.63
CA ARG A 986 -4.90 14.55 -13.71
C ARG A 986 -3.48 14.09 -14.05
N THR A 987 -2.45 14.89 -13.72
CA THR A 987 -1.05 14.48 -13.83
C THR A 987 -0.60 13.64 -12.64
N TYR A 988 -0.79 14.13 -11.40
CA TYR A 988 -0.23 13.52 -10.20
C TYR A 988 -0.90 12.20 -9.82
N ILE A 989 -2.24 12.12 -9.82
CA ILE A 989 -2.93 10.92 -9.35
C ILE A 989 -2.56 9.67 -10.19
N PRO A 990 -2.68 9.65 -11.54
CA PRO A 990 -2.32 8.48 -12.33
C PRO A 990 -0.82 8.17 -12.33
N SER A 991 0.05 9.15 -12.08
CA SER A 991 1.51 8.98 -12.12
C SER A 991 2.09 8.38 -10.84
N PHE A 992 1.53 8.73 -9.68
CA PHE A 992 2.11 8.40 -8.37
C PHE A 992 1.21 7.56 -7.46
N PHE A 993 -0.12 7.62 -7.64
CA PHE A 993 -1.10 6.99 -6.75
C PHE A 993 -1.90 5.92 -7.51
N ASN A 994 -1.50 4.65 -7.34
CA ASN A 994 -2.03 3.53 -8.15
C ASN A 994 -2.18 2.23 -7.34
N THR A 995 -2.71 1.18 -7.96
CA THR A 995 -3.07 -0.08 -7.27
C THR A 995 -1.93 -1.10 -7.10
N SER A 996 -0.70 -0.77 -7.52
CA SER A 996 0.47 -1.61 -7.27
C SER A 996 0.95 -1.53 -5.82
N THR A 997 1.82 -2.44 -5.40
CA THR A 997 2.35 -2.40 -4.02
C THR A 997 3.30 -1.23 -3.77
N THR A 998 3.93 -0.71 -4.84
CA THR A 998 4.68 0.55 -4.88
C THR A 998 3.78 1.74 -5.27
N GLY A 999 2.48 1.66 -5.00
CA GLY A 999 1.44 2.59 -5.48
C GLY A 999 1.32 3.91 -4.72
N LEU A 1000 2.34 4.30 -3.95
CA LEU A 1000 2.46 5.58 -3.25
C LEU A 1000 3.84 6.20 -3.52
N PRO A 1001 3.96 7.54 -3.62
CA PRO A 1001 5.23 8.23 -3.87
C PRO A 1001 6.19 8.22 -2.66
N GLY A 1002 5.63 8.30 -1.46
CA GLY A 1002 6.33 8.26 -0.17
C GLY A 1002 5.48 7.53 0.88
N ASN A 1003 5.78 7.76 2.15
CA ASN A 1003 4.98 7.35 3.31
C ASN A 1003 3.47 7.61 3.10
N ASP A 1004 2.58 6.82 3.70
CA ASP A 1004 1.13 7.14 3.74
C ASP A 1004 0.75 8.10 4.89
N ASP A 1005 1.69 8.33 5.83
CA ASP A 1005 1.64 9.15 7.05
C ASP A 1005 0.24 9.24 7.71
N THR A 1006 -0.16 8.12 8.32
CA THR A 1006 -1.46 7.89 8.97
C THR A 1006 -2.69 8.12 8.10
N GLY A 1007 -2.53 8.10 6.77
CA GLY A 1007 -3.58 8.28 5.79
C GLY A 1007 -3.64 9.68 5.18
N ALA A 1008 -2.61 10.51 5.34
CA ALA A 1008 -2.50 11.82 4.70
C ALA A 1008 -2.48 11.69 3.16
N MET A 1009 -1.57 10.87 2.59
CA MET A 1009 -1.57 10.51 1.16
C MET A 1009 -2.87 9.86 0.71
N ALA A 1010 -3.44 8.98 1.55
CA ALA A 1010 -4.71 8.32 1.28
C ALA A 1010 -5.85 9.33 1.12
N SER A 1011 -6.03 10.24 2.08
CA SER A 1011 -7.05 11.28 1.99
C SER A 1011 -6.80 12.27 0.86
N PHE A 1012 -5.55 12.65 0.56
CA PHE A 1012 -5.22 13.46 -0.62
C PHE A 1012 -5.70 12.76 -1.91
N THR A 1013 -5.42 11.47 -2.04
CA THR A 1013 -5.85 10.63 -3.18
C THR A 1013 -7.38 10.54 -3.27
N ALA A 1014 -8.06 10.22 -2.16
CA ALA A 1014 -9.51 10.11 -2.12
C ALA A 1014 -10.21 11.44 -2.44
N PHE A 1015 -9.69 12.55 -1.92
CA PHE A 1015 -10.16 13.90 -2.25
C PHE A 1015 -10.00 14.19 -3.74
N CYS A 1016 -8.80 14.04 -4.31
CA CYS A 1016 -8.55 14.27 -5.73
C CYS A 1016 -9.42 13.41 -6.65
N LEU A 1017 -9.61 12.13 -6.33
CA LEU A 1017 -10.50 11.23 -7.08
C LEU A 1017 -11.97 11.67 -7.02
N SER A 1018 -12.41 12.22 -5.87
CA SER A 1018 -13.75 12.76 -5.66
C SER A 1018 -14.02 14.14 -6.31
N GLY A 1019 -12.98 14.83 -6.79
CA GLY A 1019 -13.11 16.17 -7.37
C GLY A 1019 -13.18 17.32 -6.36
N LEU A 1020 -12.78 17.09 -5.10
CA LEU A 1020 -12.70 18.13 -4.06
C LEU A 1020 -11.36 18.10 -3.34
N PHE A 1021 -10.88 19.22 -2.80
CA PHE A 1021 -9.79 19.21 -1.82
C PHE A 1021 -9.98 20.32 -0.77
N PRO A 1022 -9.82 20.06 0.54
CA PRO A 1022 -10.07 21.03 1.59
C PRO A 1022 -9.03 22.14 1.66
N ASN A 1023 -9.43 23.31 2.18
CA ASN A 1023 -8.52 24.25 2.84
C ASN A 1023 -8.87 24.25 4.34
N PRO A 1024 -8.13 23.52 5.20
CA PRO A 1024 -8.53 23.30 6.59
C PRO A 1024 -8.64 24.58 7.43
N GLY A 1025 -9.37 24.50 8.55
CA GLY A 1025 -9.64 25.66 9.41
C GLY A 1025 -10.55 26.71 8.76
N GLN A 1026 -11.09 26.40 7.57
CA GLN A 1026 -11.93 27.25 6.75
C GLN A 1026 -13.06 26.42 6.14
N ASN A 1027 -14.22 27.04 5.90
CA ASN A 1027 -15.35 26.37 5.25
C ASN A 1027 -15.19 26.37 3.72
N VAL A 1028 -14.12 25.73 3.22
CA VAL A 1028 -13.68 25.78 1.81
C VAL A 1028 -13.17 24.41 1.33
N TYR A 1029 -13.70 23.97 0.19
CA TYR A 1029 -13.18 22.89 -0.64
C TYR A 1029 -13.03 23.40 -2.08
N PHE A 1030 -11.88 23.20 -2.70
CA PHE A 1030 -11.61 23.54 -4.10
C PHE A 1030 -12.23 22.50 -5.03
N ILE A 1031 -12.89 22.92 -6.12
CA ILE A 1031 -13.63 22.03 -7.03
C ILE A 1031 -12.82 21.67 -8.27
N THR A 1032 -12.63 20.37 -8.52
CA THR A 1032 -12.11 19.81 -9.77
C THR A 1032 -13.06 18.75 -10.31
N PRO A 1033 -13.00 18.35 -11.60
CA PRO A 1033 -13.84 17.25 -12.10
C PRO A 1033 -13.42 15.91 -11.48
N PRO A 1034 -14.31 15.15 -10.81
CA PRO A 1034 -14.00 13.81 -10.34
C PRO A 1034 -13.55 12.86 -11.46
N PHE A 1035 -12.92 11.76 -11.06
CA PHE A 1035 -12.45 10.70 -11.98
C PHE A 1035 -13.55 9.69 -12.37
N PHE A 1036 -14.82 10.01 -12.07
CA PHE A 1036 -15.99 9.14 -12.25
C PHE A 1036 -17.14 9.94 -12.91
N GLU A 1037 -18.21 9.29 -13.38
CA GLU A 1037 -19.42 10.01 -13.81
C GLU A 1037 -20.13 10.66 -12.61
N SER A 1038 -20.26 9.95 -11.50
CA SER A 1038 -20.69 10.54 -10.24
C SER A 1038 -20.05 9.89 -9.02
N ILE A 1039 -20.00 10.66 -7.93
CA ILE A 1039 -19.68 10.17 -6.59
C ILE A 1039 -20.67 10.77 -5.59
N SER A 1040 -21.15 9.96 -4.66
CA SER A 1040 -22.18 10.32 -3.68
C SER A 1040 -21.73 9.98 -2.26
N PHE A 1041 -21.87 10.95 -1.35
CA PHE A 1041 -21.55 10.85 0.07
C PHE A 1041 -22.83 10.92 0.91
N THR A 1042 -23.16 9.84 1.62
CA THR A 1042 -24.32 9.76 2.51
C THR A 1042 -23.91 10.19 3.92
N HIS A 1043 -24.41 11.34 4.37
CA HIS A 1043 -24.05 11.96 5.64
C HIS A 1043 -24.46 11.08 6.85
N PRO A 1044 -23.51 10.49 7.61
CA PRO A 1044 -23.80 9.36 8.51
C PRO A 1044 -24.87 9.59 9.58
N GLN A 1045 -25.05 10.84 10.03
CA GLN A 1045 -25.98 11.19 11.12
C GLN A 1045 -27.41 11.50 10.66
N ASN A 1046 -27.64 11.80 9.37
CA ASN A 1046 -28.93 12.32 8.90
C ASN A 1046 -29.43 11.72 7.57
N GLY A 1047 -28.62 10.88 6.90
CA GLY A 1047 -29.02 10.15 5.70
C GLY A 1047 -29.19 11.00 4.43
N LYS A 1048 -28.86 12.30 4.48
CA LYS A 1048 -28.81 13.15 3.29
C LYS A 1048 -27.64 12.72 2.40
N VAL A 1049 -27.83 12.79 1.08
CA VAL A 1049 -26.82 12.39 0.09
C VAL A 1049 -26.32 13.62 -0.64
N ALA A 1050 -25.04 13.93 -0.53
CA ALA A 1050 -24.38 14.96 -1.33
C ALA A 1050 -23.71 14.31 -2.53
N MET A 1051 -23.97 14.80 -3.74
CA MET A 1051 -23.56 14.17 -5.00
C MET A 1051 -22.76 15.15 -5.85
N ILE A 1052 -21.64 14.70 -6.40
CA ILE A 1052 -20.89 15.40 -7.44
C ILE A 1052 -21.09 14.61 -8.73
N ARG A 1053 -21.61 15.25 -9.78
CA ARG A 1053 -21.89 14.62 -11.08
C ARG A 1053 -21.21 15.35 -12.22
N ASN A 1054 -20.50 14.61 -13.05
CA ASN A 1054 -19.96 15.08 -14.33
C ASN A 1054 -21.00 14.92 -15.45
N VAL A 1055 -21.31 16.01 -16.14
CA VAL A 1055 -22.18 16.03 -17.33
C VAL A 1055 -21.30 16.17 -18.57
N GLY A 1056 -21.35 15.16 -19.46
CA GLY A 1056 -20.42 15.05 -20.58
C GLY A 1056 -19.09 14.39 -20.22
N PHE A 1057 -19.10 13.45 -19.26
CA PHE A 1057 -17.92 12.68 -18.85
C PHE A 1057 -17.42 11.76 -19.97
N ASP A 1058 -16.11 11.79 -20.23
CA ASP A 1058 -15.36 10.80 -21.02
C ASP A 1058 -14.01 10.57 -20.31
N PRO A 1059 -13.78 9.39 -19.70
CA PRO A 1059 -12.57 9.12 -18.92
C PRO A 1059 -11.28 9.07 -19.76
N HIS A 1060 -11.37 9.10 -21.09
CA HIS A 1060 -10.23 9.07 -22.00
C HIS A 1060 -9.88 10.46 -22.57
N GLN A 1061 -10.38 11.54 -21.95
CA GLN A 1061 -10.17 12.91 -22.39
C GLN A 1061 -9.73 13.81 -21.23
N ASP A 1062 -8.99 14.87 -21.56
CA ASP A 1062 -8.81 16.01 -20.66
C ASP A 1062 -10.12 16.80 -20.60
N LEU A 1063 -10.62 16.98 -19.37
CA LEU A 1063 -11.94 17.56 -19.11
C LEU A 1063 -11.83 18.75 -18.16
N TYR A 1064 -12.36 19.88 -18.61
CA TYR A 1064 -12.43 21.13 -17.86
C TYR A 1064 -13.88 21.52 -17.60
N ILE A 1065 -14.15 22.10 -16.43
CA ILE A 1065 -15.47 22.62 -16.06
C ILE A 1065 -15.80 23.82 -16.96
N GLN A 1066 -16.93 23.76 -17.65
CA GLN A 1066 -17.48 24.80 -18.53
C GLN A 1066 -18.53 25.64 -17.80
N SER A 1067 -19.29 24.99 -16.91
CA SER A 1067 -20.25 25.58 -15.99
C SER A 1067 -20.56 24.58 -14.89
N ALA A 1068 -21.11 25.06 -13.77
CA ALA A 1068 -21.62 24.20 -12.70
C ALA A 1068 -23.02 24.63 -12.25
N THR A 1069 -23.80 23.68 -11.73
CA THR A 1069 -25.01 23.98 -10.95
C THR A 1069 -24.95 23.33 -9.57
N LEU A 1070 -25.57 23.99 -8.59
CA LEU A 1070 -25.77 23.48 -7.24
C LEU A 1070 -27.27 23.46 -6.96
N ASP A 1071 -27.85 22.27 -6.76
CA ASP A 1071 -29.30 22.02 -6.74
C ASP A 1071 -30.03 22.71 -7.93
N GLY A 1072 -29.47 22.55 -9.14
CA GLY A 1072 -30.01 23.12 -10.38
C GLY A 1072 -29.87 24.65 -10.53
N LYS A 1073 -29.22 25.34 -9.59
CA LYS A 1073 -28.95 26.79 -9.66
C LYS A 1073 -27.54 27.04 -10.16
N ASN A 1074 -27.35 27.98 -11.07
CA ASN A 1074 -26.03 28.35 -11.62
C ASN A 1074 -25.02 28.65 -10.49
N TYR A 1075 -23.89 27.95 -10.50
CA TYR A 1075 -22.83 28.04 -9.49
C TYR A 1075 -21.51 28.43 -10.15
N PRO A 1076 -21.07 29.70 -10.05
CA PRO A 1076 -19.88 30.19 -10.78
C PRO A 1076 -18.57 30.08 -9.97
N ARG A 1077 -18.65 29.89 -8.64
CA ARG A 1077 -17.49 29.80 -7.74
C ARG A 1077 -16.69 28.51 -7.96
N SER A 1078 -15.36 28.62 -7.92
CA SER A 1078 -14.43 27.48 -8.06
C SER A 1078 -14.21 26.67 -6.76
N TRP A 1079 -15.04 26.92 -5.75
CA TRP A 1079 -14.96 26.35 -4.41
C TRP A 1079 -16.35 26.22 -3.79
N ILE A 1080 -16.52 25.31 -2.82
CA ILE A 1080 -17.77 25.05 -2.09
C ILE A 1080 -17.51 24.89 -0.58
N GLY A 1081 -18.52 25.14 0.25
CA GLY A 1081 -18.45 24.91 1.70
C GLY A 1081 -19.01 23.54 2.13
N HIS A 1082 -18.73 23.14 3.36
CA HIS A 1082 -19.13 21.85 3.96
C HIS A 1082 -20.65 21.69 4.10
N GLU A 1083 -21.42 22.77 4.01
CA GLU A 1083 -22.87 22.72 3.91
C GLU A 1083 -23.36 21.87 2.72
N PHE A 1084 -22.54 21.67 1.67
CA PHE A 1084 -22.77 20.68 0.62
C PHE A 1084 -23.08 19.28 1.17
N PHE A 1085 -22.24 18.81 2.10
CA PHE A 1085 -22.36 17.49 2.72
C PHE A 1085 -23.48 17.44 3.75
N SER A 1086 -23.54 18.42 4.67
CA SER A 1086 -24.55 18.42 5.74
C SER A 1086 -25.96 18.71 5.23
N GLN A 1087 -26.11 19.35 4.06
CA GLN A 1087 -27.41 19.59 3.44
C GLN A 1087 -27.81 18.56 2.38
N GLY A 1088 -26.87 17.79 1.81
CA GLY A 1088 -27.15 16.78 0.78
C GLY A 1088 -27.50 17.43 -0.56
N TRP A 1089 -26.60 18.26 -1.07
CA TRP A 1089 -26.79 18.97 -2.34
C TRP A 1089 -26.21 18.21 -3.53
N THR A 1090 -26.72 18.49 -4.72
CA THR A 1090 -26.15 18.00 -5.98
C THR A 1090 -25.33 19.10 -6.67
N LEU A 1091 -24.04 18.84 -6.88
CA LEU A 1091 -23.11 19.66 -7.67
C LEU A 1091 -22.95 19.01 -9.06
N GLU A 1092 -23.59 19.58 -10.07
CA GLU A 1092 -23.45 19.14 -11.47
C GLU A 1092 -22.38 19.97 -12.18
N LEU A 1093 -21.34 19.33 -12.72
CA LEU A 1093 -20.25 19.95 -13.46
C LEU A 1093 -20.39 19.62 -14.95
N THR A 1094 -20.67 20.63 -15.78
CA THR A 1094 -20.69 20.45 -17.25
C THR A 1094 -19.27 20.51 -17.77
N LEU A 1095 -18.81 19.47 -18.47
CA LEU A 1095 -17.42 19.32 -18.90
C LEU A 1095 -17.19 19.58 -20.38
N GLY A 1096 -15.95 19.90 -20.74
CA GLY A 1096 -15.52 20.18 -22.11
C GLY A 1096 -14.00 20.11 -22.28
N LYS A 1097 -13.54 20.12 -23.53
CA LYS A 1097 -12.14 19.80 -23.95
C LYS A 1097 -11.14 20.95 -23.81
N GLU A 1098 -11.62 22.16 -23.56
CA GLU A 1098 -10.81 23.38 -23.52
C GLU A 1098 -11.09 24.12 -22.21
N GLN A 1099 -10.11 24.85 -21.69
CA GLN A 1099 -10.27 25.65 -20.48
C GLN A 1099 -11.34 26.74 -20.70
N SER A 1100 -12.13 27.05 -19.66
CA SER A 1100 -13.28 27.97 -19.75
C SER A 1100 -13.13 29.18 -18.81
N GLU A 1101 -14.07 30.12 -18.91
CA GLU A 1101 -14.22 31.28 -18.02
C GLU A 1101 -14.95 30.97 -16.70
N TRP A 1102 -15.17 29.69 -16.36
CA TRP A 1102 -15.77 29.29 -15.09
C TRP A 1102 -14.78 29.42 -13.93
N GLY A 1103 -15.19 30.09 -12.85
CA GLY A 1103 -14.36 30.27 -11.65
C GLY A 1103 -13.17 31.22 -11.83
N THR A 1104 -13.16 32.08 -12.86
CA THR A 1104 -12.01 32.95 -13.20
C THR A 1104 -12.08 34.36 -12.63
N LYS A 1105 -13.25 34.82 -12.19
CA LYS A 1105 -13.47 36.21 -11.75
C LYS A 1105 -13.17 36.43 -10.27
N GLU A 1106 -12.95 37.70 -9.91
CA GLU A 1106 -12.67 38.14 -8.54
C GLU A 1106 -13.79 37.77 -7.55
N GLU A 1107 -15.07 37.82 -7.95
CA GLU A 1107 -16.19 37.39 -7.09
C GLU A 1107 -16.35 35.86 -6.97
N ASP A 1108 -15.68 35.09 -7.82
CA ASP A 1108 -15.77 33.63 -7.91
C ASP A 1108 -14.61 32.91 -7.19
N LEU A 1109 -13.60 33.66 -6.72
CA LEU A 1109 -12.40 33.16 -6.04
C LEU A 1109 -12.69 32.65 -4.61
N PRO A 1110 -11.85 31.75 -4.05
CA PRO A 1110 -11.91 31.35 -2.64
C PRO A 1110 -11.53 32.51 -1.68
N PRO A 1111 -12.04 32.51 -0.44
CA PRO A 1111 -11.82 33.59 0.50
C PRO A 1111 -10.36 33.72 0.97
N SER A 1112 -9.91 34.97 1.17
CA SER A 1112 -8.66 35.32 1.86
C SER A 1112 -8.92 36.44 2.87
N VAL A 1113 -8.14 36.50 3.95
CA VAL A 1113 -8.26 37.52 5.00
C VAL A 1113 -8.12 38.94 4.45
N SER A 1114 -7.17 39.19 3.55
CA SER A 1114 -6.92 40.52 2.97
C SER A 1114 -8.00 41.03 2.01
N THR A 1115 -8.83 40.15 1.43
CA THR A 1115 -9.91 40.54 0.50
C THR A 1115 -11.27 40.63 1.20
N ASN A 1116 -11.58 39.70 2.12
CA ASN A 1116 -12.94 39.52 2.65
C ASN A 1116 -13.23 40.21 4.00
N ALA A 1117 -12.62 41.38 4.24
CA ALA A 1117 -12.88 42.23 5.41
C ALA A 1117 -14.36 42.65 5.58
N ALA A 1118 -15.20 42.48 4.55
CA ALA A 1118 -16.63 42.81 4.56
C ALA A 1118 -17.58 41.59 4.52
N SER A 1119 -17.09 40.37 4.26
CA SER A 1119 -17.96 39.21 3.93
C SER A 1119 -17.80 37.98 4.82
N MET A 1120 -16.97 38.03 5.88
CA MET A 1120 -16.98 37.02 6.94
C MET A 1120 -18.24 37.15 7.85
N MET A 1121 -19.41 36.99 7.25
CA MET A 1121 -20.74 36.86 7.87
C MET A 1121 -21.43 35.58 7.34
N LEU A 1122 -20.85 34.42 7.67
CA LEU A 1122 -21.51 33.12 7.71
C LEU A 1122 -21.08 32.47 9.03
#